data_AF-A0A142EQK1-F1
#
_entry.id   AF-A0A142EQK1-F1
#
_cell.length_a   1.000
_cell.length_b   1.000
_cell.length_c   1.000
_cell.angle_alpha   90.00
_cell.angle_beta   90.00
_cell.angle_gamma   90.00
#
_symmetry.space_group_name_H-M   'P 1'
#
loop_
_entity.id
_entity.type
_entity.pdbx_description
1 polymer ?
#
loop_
_entity_poly.entity_id
_entity_poly.type
_entity_poly.pdbx_seq_one_letter_code
_entity_poly.pdbx_strand_id
1 'polypeptide(L)'
;MRAFFLLLLGLTVYPVFAQNPSGTKAEIESLIERLFPIPDEDIDYEALYELFNQFYLEPLDLNKSDAELLLTSQLFTPLQVQALLQYRQDQGPLISLYELQAIPEFDLETIYSILPFVSLGNSSGKIRDFIRDIGREENAYLILRHRRTLEKRKGYLKPEPEGASPYLGDPNELYLRGRIQHGRTFSLGFTLEKDAGEKLWWNNPTSKGVDFTSFHFFRGNTLHFKAIVLGDFQVSFGQGLVFGAGYSLGKGAETITSIRRSSLGLLPYSAVTEAGFFRGGGISKSIKNWTITSFASRVKRDARISELEIENSNNELSSSSLPMAGFHRTPSELATRKQLTETNLGGNVTYLSSSGKLNLGMNGLFTHFEFPLQRTPRIYNGFEFSGDKNWVSSGYANFYLKNFLFFGEAAVSQSKGKGMVFGLMGSIHPKIDLSLLWRNYDRDFQSFYATGFSENSRPINESGTYLGIQIKPSKHWKINGYWDMFSFPWLKFRVYSPTQGWEWLARVSYQPRKSLIAYFQVRGEQKDRNLSATENSQPLYQLGSIQKVNGLLNLETDLSKNLFLRSRVLFSSVNSTSFHSKGIMVLQDFKFSFSKTKLTGRIAVFDTDDYDSRLYTFENNVLWTFSIPAFSGQGIRYYLITEQKVSDRISLYWRISRTSYADRVTISSGNQEILSPNQTDTAFVLRYFFR
;
A
#
# COMPACT_ATOMS: atom_id res chain seq x y z
N MET A 1 -57.30 -34.59 20.99
CA MET A 1 -56.19 -34.48 20.02
C MET A 1 -56.17 -33.23 19.13
N ARG A 2 -57.19 -32.36 19.13
CA ARG A 2 -57.15 -31.09 18.36
C ARG A 2 -56.60 -29.88 19.14
N ALA A 3 -56.56 -29.93 20.47
CA ALA A 3 -56.00 -28.86 21.31
C ALA A 3 -54.46 -28.91 21.44
N PHE A 4 -53.82 -30.05 21.17
CA PHE A 4 -52.36 -30.21 21.27
C PHE A 4 -51.61 -29.69 20.03
N PHE A 5 -52.31 -29.55 18.89
CA PHE A 5 -51.71 -29.03 17.65
C PHE A 5 -51.66 -27.50 17.58
N LEU A 6 -52.51 -26.80 18.33
CA LEU A 6 -52.52 -25.33 18.39
C LEU A 6 -51.45 -24.76 19.35
N LEU A 7 -51.00 -25.55 20.33
CA LEU A 7 -49.93 -25.15 21.25
C LEU A 7 -48.52 -25.34 20.66
N LEU A 8 -48.38 -26.11 19.58
CA LEU A 8 -47.12 -26.32 18.86
C LEU A 8 -46.86 -25.28 17.74
N LEU A 9 -47.88 -24.51 17.34
CA LEU A 9 -47.73 -23.43 16.34
C LEU A 9 -47.45 -22.04 16.95
N GLY A 10 -47.47 -21.91 18.28
CA GLY A 10 -47.34 -20.62 18.97
C GLY A 10 -45.93 -20.25 19.47
N LEU A 11 -44.90 -21.07 19.21
CA LEU A 11 -43.58 -20.93 19.86
C LEU A 11 -42.37 -20.80 18.92
N THR A 12 -42.56 -20.49 17.64
CA THR A 12 -41.45 -20.21 16.72
C THR A 12 -41.68 -18.95 15.91
N VAL A 13 -41.81 -17.81 16.59
CA VAL A 13 -41.44 -16.52 16.00
C VAL A 13 -40.14 -16.10 16.67
N TYR A 14 -39.04 -16.76 16.28
CA TYR A 14 -37.74 -16.14 16.47
C TYR A 14 -37.73 -14.90 15.56
N PRO A 15 -37.38 -13.70 16.07
CA PRO A 15 -37.00 -12.63 15.18
C PRO A 15 -35.81 -13.14 14.38
N VAL A 16 -36.04 -13.40 13.09
CA VAL A 16 -34.95 -13.59 12.13
C VAL A 16 -34.33 -12.21 12.01
N PHE A 17 -33.34 -11.93 12.86
CA PHE A 17 -32.44 -10.84 12.61
C PHE A 17 -31.83 -11.10 11.24
N ALA A 18 -31.94 -10.11 10.35
CA ALA A 18 -31.19 -10.12 9.11
C ALA A 18 -29.73 -10.41 9.46
N GLN A 19 -29.25 -11.59 9.07
CA GLN A 19 -27.86 -11.94 9.23
C GLN A 19 -27.09 -11.16 8.17
N ASN A 20 -26.70 -9.94 8.51
CA ASN A 20 -25.60 -9.34 7.79
C ASN A 20 -24.39 -10.23 8.07
N PRO A 21 -23.71 -10.77 7.04
CA PRO A 21 -22.43 -11.42 7.27
C PRO A 21 -21.53 -10.35 7.89
N SER A 22 -21.27 -10.49 9.19
CA SER A 22 -20.34 -9.61 9.88
C SER A 22 -18.97 -9.90 9.30
N GLY A 23 -18.51 -9.05 8.38
CA GLY A 23 -17.18 -9.17 7.80
C GLY A 23 -16.15 -9.22 8.93
N THR A 24 -15.40 -10.30 9.01
CA THR A 24 -14.38 -10.48 10.04
C THR A 24 -13.05 -9.91 9.55
N LYS A 25 -12.25 -9.28 10.44
CA LYS A 25 -10.87 -8.83 10.15
C LYS A 25 -10.01 -9.88 9.42
N ALA A 26 -10.31 -11.17 9.62
CA ALA A 26 -9.69 -12.29 8.92
C ALA A 26 -9.77 -12.15 7.39
N GLU A 27 -10.77 -11.44 6.87
CA GLU A 27 -11.02 -11.23 5.44
C GLU A 27 -10.09 -10.16 4.82
N ILE A 28 -9.65 -9.13 5.56
CA ILE A 28 -8.67 -8.15 5.06
C ILE A 28 -7.30 -8.79 4.88
N GLU A 29 -6.83 -9.48 5.92
CA GLU A 29 -5.54 -10.20 5.89
C GLU A 29 -5.56 -11.23 4.75
N SER A 30 -6.67 -11.94 4.57
CA SER A 30 -6.84 -12.88 3.46
C SER A 30 -6.87 -12.19 2.09
N LEU A 31 -7.47 -10.99 1.99
CA LEU A 31 -7.44 -10.20 0.75
C LEU A 31 -6.01 -9.80 0.39
N ILE A 32 -5.24 -9.31 1.36
CA ILE A 32 -3.86 -8.86 1.14
C ILE A 32 -2.96 -10.02 0.77
N GLU A 33 -3.07 -11.16 1.46
CA GLU A 33 -2.34 -12.38 1.07
C GLU A 33 -2.77 -12.91 -0.31
N ARG A 34 -4.02 -12.71 -0.71
CA ARG A 34 -4.49 -13.11 -2.04
C ARG A 34 -3.95 -12.21 -3.15
N LEU A 35 -3.88 -10.90 -2.91
CA LEU A 35 -3.37 -9.90 -3.87
C LEU A 35 -1.84 -9.98 -4.00
N PHE A 36 -1.14 -10.16 -2.87
CA PHE A 36 0.32 -10.15 -2.79
C PHE A 36 0.88 -11.38 -2.06
N PRO A 37 0.72 -12.56 -2.65
CA PRO A 37 1.20 -13.80 -2.03
C PRO A 37 2.74 -13.87 -2.01
N ILE A 38 3.41 -13.21 -2.96
CA ILE A 38 4.86 -12.99 -3.00
C ILE A 38 5.06 -11.47 -3.07
N PRO A 39 5.38 -10.82 -1.95
CA PRO A 39 5.55 -9.38 -1.93
C PRO A 39 6.82 -8.92 -2.65
N ASP A 40 6.79 -7.68 -3.14
CA ASP A 40 7.90 -6.98 -3.79
C ASP A 40 8.47 -5.88 -2.88
N GLU A 41 9.80 -5.75 -2.82
CA GLU A 41 10.45 -4.76 -1.95
C GLU A 41 10.17 -3.32 -2.37
N ASP A 42 9.90 -3.10 -3.67
CA ASP A 42 9.76 -1.76 -4.23
C ASP A 42 8.35 -1.15 -4.06
N ILE A 43 7.40 -1.89 -3.46
CA ILE A 43 6.01 -1.46 -3.28
C ILE A 43 5.75 -1.04 -1.82
N ASP A 44 5.16 0.14 -1.64
CA ASP A 44 4.64 0.59 -0.34
C ASP A 44 3.31 -0.10 -0.01
N TYR A 45 3.42 -1.32 0.50
CA TYR A 45 2.27 -2.09 0.94
C TYR A 45 1.63 -1.58 2.23
N GLU A 46 2.32 -0.74 3.00
CA GLU A 46 1.76 -0.16 4.22
C GLU A 46 0.62 0.78 3.89
N ALA A 47 0.81 1.66 2.90
CA ALA A 47 -0.25 2.51 2.36
C ALA A 47 -1.46 1.69 1.87
N LEU A 48 -1.23 0.59 1.14
CA LEU A 48 -2.30 -0.30 0.68
C LEU A 48 -3.03 -1.00 1.85
N TYR A 49 -2.29 -1.49 2.84
CA TYR A 49 -2.85 -2.10 4.04
C TYR A 49 -3.74 -1.12 4.80
N GLU A 50 -3.31 0.14 4.92
CA GLU A 50 -4.13 1.19 5.53
C GLU A 50 -5.41 1.47 4.76
N LEU A 51 -5.34 1.55 3.43
CA LEU A 51 -6.51 1.77 2.57
C LEU A 51 -7.56 0.66 2.76
N PHE A 52 -7.14 -0.61 2.75
CA PHE A 52 -8.07 -1.72 2.95
C PHE A 52 -8.65 -1.75 4.38
N ASN A 53 -7.87 -1.40 5.40
CA ASN A 53 -8.41 -1.21 6.75
C ASN A 53 -9.45 -0.10 6.80
N GLN A 54 -9.29 0.96 6.01
CA GLN A 54 -10.29 2.02 5.90
C GLN A 54 -11.58 1.51 5.24
N PHE A 55 -11.50 0.79 4.13
CA PHE A 55 -12.69 0.20 3.49
C PHE A 55 -13.38 -0.86 4.36
N TYR A 56 -12.64 -1.53 5.24
CA TYR A 56 -13.22 -2.46 6.20
C TYR A 56 -14.01 -1.75 7.32
N LEU A 57 -13.43 -0.71 7.91
CA LEU A 57 -14.14 0.08 8.93
C LEU A 57 -15.34 0.82 8.34
N GLU A 58 -15.31 1.09 7.05
CA GLU A 58 -16.35 1.83 6.36
C GLU A 58 -16.63 1.21 4.97
N PRO A 59 -17.54 0.21 4.91
CA PRO A 59 -17.89 -0.45 3.67
C PRO A 59 -18.42 0.53 2.60
N LEU A 60 -18.07 0.26 1.34
CA LEU A 60 -18.45 1.07 0.18
C LEU A 60 -19.96 1.08 -0.03
N ASP A 61 -20.58 2.25 0.03
CA ASP A 61 -22.00 2.44 -0.30
C ASP A 61 -22.19 2.32 -1.82
N LEU A 62 -22.75 1.21 -2.30
CA LEU A 62 -22.90 0.93 -3.73
C LEU A 62 -23.83 1.92 -4.46
N ASN A 63 -24.75 2.55 -3.73
CA ASN A 63 -25.68 3.54 -4.28
C ASN A 63 -25.05 4.93 -4.42
N LYS A 64 -24.01 5.24 -3.62
CA LYS A 64 -23.32 6.54 -3.65
C LYS A 64 -21.95 6.51 -4.32
N SER A 65 -21.35 5.33 -4.47
CA SER A 65 -20.02 5.19 -5.06
C SER A 65 -20.03 5.49 -6.56
N ASP A 66 -18.99 6.18 -7.03
CA ASP A 66 -18.75 6.41 -8.46
C ASP A 66 -17.82 5.34 -9.05
N ALA A 67 -17.64 5.37 -10.38
CA ALA A 67 -16.83 4.39 -11.09
C ALA A 67 -15.37 4.35 -10.58
N GLU A 68 -14.78 5.52 -10.33
CA GLU A 68 -13.40 5.65 -9.88
C GLU A 68 -13.21 5.04 -8.49
N LEU A 69 -14.15 5.28 -7.56
CA LEU A 69 -14.10 4.71 -6.22
C LEU A 69 -14.26 3.19 -6.24
N LEU A 70 -15.20 2.66 -7.04
CA LEU A 70 -15.40 1.22 -7.16
C LEU A 70 -14.16 0.53 -7.76
N LEU A 71 -13.56 1.10 -8.80
CA LEU A 71 -12.31 0.57 -9.37
C LEU A 71 -11.13 0.65 -8.40
N THR A 72 -11.02 1.75 -7.65
CA THR A 72 -9.96 1.91 -6.61
C THR A 72 -10.02 0.82 -5.56
N SER A 73 -11.22 0.34 -5.23
CA SER A 73 -11.34 -0.72 -4.22
C SER A 73 -10.60 -2.00 -4.59
N GLN A 74 -10.33 -2.21 -5.89
CA GLN A 74 -9.74 -3.46 -6.42
C GLN A 74 -10.61 -4.69 -6.14
N LEU A 75 -11.87 -4.47 -5.74
CA LEU A 75 -12.87 -5.50 -5.50
C LEU A 75 -13.71 -5.78 -6.75
N PHE A 76 -13.78 -4.81 -7.67
CA PHE A 76 -14.61 -4.86 -8.85
C PHE A 76 -13.76 -4.77 -10.12
N THR A 77 -14.12 -5.54 -11.13
CA THR A 77 -13.59 -5.37 -12.49
C THR A 77 -14.27 -4.19 -13.19
N PRO A 78 -13.67 -3.60 -14.24
CA PRO A 78 -14.31 -2.55 -15.03
C PRO A 78 -15.69 -2.92 -15.57
N LEU A 79 -15.87 -4.17 -15.99
CA LEU A 79 -17.16 -4.67 -16.44
C LEU A 79 -18.20 -4.71 -15.32
N GLN A 80 -17.81 -5.19 -14.13
CA GLN A 80 -18.70 -5.20 -12.97
C GLN A 80 -19.11 -3.79 -12.56
N VAL A 81 -18.17 -2.84 -12.58
CA VAL A 81 -18.47 -1.43 -12.31
C VAL A 81 -19.44 -0.87 -13.34
N GLN A 82 -19.21 -1.12 -14.64
CA GLN A 82 -20.09 -0.66 -15.70
C GLN A 82 -21.49 -1.30 -15.59
N ALA A 83 -21.58 -2.60 -15.35
CA ALA A 83 -22.85 -3.30 -15.19
C ALA A 83 -23.64 -2.78 -13.98
N LEU A 84 -22.97 -2.53 -12.86
CA LEU A 84 -23.58 -1.93 -11.66
C LEU A 84 -24.08 -0.50 -11.92
N LEU A 85 -23.29 0.33 -12.58
CA LEU A 85 -23.69 1.71 -12.89
C LEU A 85 -24.84 1.76 -13.90
N GLN A 86 -24.82 0.88 -14.91
CA GLN A 86 -25.91 0.76 -15.87
C GLN A 86 -27.19 0.29 -15.18
N TYR A 87 -27.11 -0.74 -14.33
CA TYR A 87 -28.25 -1.20 -13.54
C TYR A 87 -28.85 -0.07 -12.69
N ARG A 88 -27.99 0.73 -12.03
CA ARG A 88 -28.44 1.91 -11.26
C ARG A 88 -29.12 2.97 -12.11
N GLN A 89 -28.67 3.15 -13.35
CA GLN A 89 -29.26 4.11 -14.28
C GLN A 89 -30.62 3.64 -14.78
N ASP A 90 -30.76 2.34 -15.06
CA ASP A 90 -31.96 1.77 -15.66
C ASP A 90 -33.05 1.41 -14.62
N GLN A 91 -32.65 0.90 -13.45
CA GLN A 91 -33.55 0.39 -12.41
C GLN A 91 -33.64 1.29 -11.16
N GLY A 92 -32.73 2.26 -11.02
CA GLY A 92 -32.62 3.10 -9.83
C GLY A 92 -31.69 2.52 -8.75
N PRO A 93 -31.69 3.08 -7.52
CA PRO A 93 -30.81 2.62 -6.45
C PRO A 93 -31.15 1.20 -5.99
N LEU A 94 -30.12 0.42 -5.65
CA LEU A 94 -30.25 -0.90 -5.04
C LEU A 94 -31.00 -0.80 -3.71
N ILE A 95 -32.03 -1.63 -3.53
CA ILE A 95 -32.83 -1.72 -2.30
C ILE A 95 -32.22 -2.79 -1.37
N SER A 96 -31.61 -3.82 -1.95
CA SER A 96 -31.01 -4.94 -1.24
C SER A 96 -29.70 -5.40 -1.87
N LEU A 97 -28.70 -5.78 -1.05
CA LEU A 97 -27.43 -6.34 -1.55
C LEU A 97 -27.66 -7.63 -2.35
N TYR A 98 -28.78 -8.32 -2.14
CA TYR A 98 -29.15 -9.50 -2.90
C TYR A 98 -29.45 -9.21 -4.38
N GLU A 99 -29.77 -7.96 -4.75
CA GLU A 99 -29.94 -7.53 -6.14
C GLU A 99 -28.65 -7.63 -6.96
N LEU A 100 -27.48 -7.71 -6.32
CA LEU A 100 -26.21 -7.98 -7.02
C LEU A 100 -26.29 -9.25 -7.89
N GLN A 101 -27.12 -10.24 -7.51
CA GLN A 101 -27.33 -11.45 -8.32
C GLN A 101 -28.09 -11.20 -9.63
N ALA A 102 -28.82 -10.08 -9.73
CA ALA A 102 -29.54 -9.68 -10.94
C ALA A 102 -28.67 -8.84 -11.89
N ILE A 103 -27.52 -8.35 -11.42
CA ILE A 103 -26.60 -7.55 -12.23
C ILE A 103 -25.72 -8.49 -13.06
N PRO A 104 -25.65 -8.32 -14.39
CA PRO A 104 -24.71 -9.06 -15.23
C PRO A 104 -23.27 -8.94 -14.70
N GLU A 105 -22.43 -9.94 -14.95
CA GLU A 105 -21.02 -10.00 -14.53
C GLU A 105 -20.77 -10.21 -13.01
N PHE A 106 -21.82 -10.34 -12.19
CA PHE A 106 -21.72 -10.71 -10.78
C PHE A 106 -22.09 -12.19 -10.56
N ASP A 107 -21.07 -13.03 -10.37
CA ASP A 107 -21.27 -14.40 -9.91
C ASP A 107 -21.33 -14.47 -8.37
N LEU A 108 -21.90 -15.56 -7.84
CA LEU A 108 -22.05 -15.75 -6.39
C LEU A 108 -20.70 -15.68 -5.66
N GLU A 109 -19.64 -16.22 -6.26
CA GLU A 109 -18.30 -16.23 -5.66
C GLU A 109 -17.77 -14.80 -5.46
N THR A 110 -17.86 -13.98 -6.51
CA THR A 110 -17.54 -12.57 -6.50
C THR A 110 -18.37 -11.86 -5.42
N ILE A 111 -19.68 -12.07 -5.40
CA ILE A 111 -20.58 -11.43 -4.42
C ILE A 111 -20.11 -11.75 -3.00
N TYR A 112 -19.87 -13.02 -2.66
CA TYR A 112 -19.39 -13.38 -1.33
C TYR A 112 -18.05 -12.74 -0.98
N SER A 113 -17.15 -12.56 -1.95
CA SER A 113 -15.86 -11.93 -1.73
C SER A 113 -15.94 -10.42 -1.47
N ILE A 114 -16.94 -9.74 -2.03
CA ILE A 114 -17.10 -8.28 -1.89
C ILE A 114 -18.05 -7.88 -0.76
N LEU A 115 -18.97 -8.76 -0.34
CA LEU A 115 -19.97 -8.49 0.71
C LEU A 115 -19.39 -7.86 1.99
N PRO A 116 -18.21 -8.25 2.50
CA PRO A 116 -17.62 -7.61 3.68
C PRO A 116 -17.26 -6.14 3.52
N PHE A 117 -17.09 -5.68 2.28
CA PHE A 117 -16.56 -4.37 1.95
C PHE A 117 -17.60 -3.45 1.30
N VAL A 118 -18.86 -3.88 1.21
CA VAL A 118 -19.94 -3.12 0.57
C VAL A 118 -21.15 -2.96 1.48
N SER A 119 -21.89 -1.86 1.30
CA SER A 119 -23.15 -1.60 1.97
C SER A 119 -24.12 -0.86 1.04
N LEU A 120 -25.39 -0.75 1.43
CA LEU A 120 -26.37 0.11 0.74
C LEU A 120 -26.69 1.40 1.48
N GLY A 121 -25.94 1.69 2.55
CA GLY A 121 -26.12 2.87 3.38
C GLY A 121 -27.49 2.91 4.07
N ASN A 122 -27.63 2.35 5.27
CA ASN A 122 -28.80 2.60 6.12
C ASN A 122 -28.79 3.97 6.83
N SER A 123 -27.83 4.85 6.54
CA SER A 123 -27.75 6.20 7.09
C SER A 123 -28.25 7.25 6.08
N SER A 124 -29.57 7.32 5.94
CA SER A 124 -30.29 8.44 5.31
C SER A 124 -30.37 9.69 6.22
N GLY A 125 -29.55 9.77 7.26
CA GLY A 125 -29.37 10.99 8.04
C GLY A 125 -28.45 11.94 7.28
N LYS A 126 -29.01 12.93 6.57
CA LYS A 126 -28.27 14.18 6.33
C LYS A 126 -27.73 14.62 7.69
N ILE A 127 -26.41 14.82 7.83
CA ILE A 127 -25.79 15.44 9.01
C ILE A 127 -26.48 16.79 9.18
N ARG A 128 -27.48 16.86 10.06
CA ARG A 128 -28.25 18.08 10.33
C ARG A 128 -27.45 18.98 11.27
N ASP A 129 -26.66 18.39 12.18
CA ASP A 129 -25.85 19.08 13.19
C ASP A 129 -24.45 18.44 13.31
N PHE A 130 -23.46 19.01 12.63
CA PHE A 130 -22.07 18.52 12.58
C PHE A 130 -21.47 18.18 13.96
N ILE A 131 -21.68 19.02 14.96
CA ILE A 131 -21.10 18.85 16.31
C ILE A 131 -21.81 17.71 17.07
N ARG A 132 -23.13 17.57 16.92
CA ARG A 132 -23.91 16.54 17.62
C ARG A 132 -23.66 15.15 17.03
N ASP A 133 -23.38 15.09 15.74
CA ASP A 133 -23.18 13.84 15.00
C ASP A 133 -21.76 13.27 15.24
N ILE A 134 -20.74 14.10 15.48
CA ILE A 134 -19.39 13.65 15.91
C ILE A 134 -19.45 12.84 17.21
N GLY A 135 -20.22 13.30 18.20
CA GLY A 135 -20.35 12.61 19.50
C GLY A 135 -21.19 11.32 19.44
N ARG A 136 -21.85 11.03 18.31
CA ARG A 136 -22.71 9.87 18.11
C ARG A 136 -22.11 8.82 17.17
N GLU A 137 -20.95 9.10 16.59
CA GLU A 137 -20.31 8.29 15.56
C GLU A 137 -19.83 6.94 16.10
N GLU A 138 -20.24 5.85 15.44
CA GLU A 138 -19.86 4.47 15.82
C GLU A 138 -18.40 4.17 15.43
N ASN A 139 -17.90 4.85 14.40
CA ASN A 139 -16.53 4.70 13.89
C ASN A 139 -15.54 5.72 14.49
N ALA A 140 -15.81 6.17 15.72
CA ALA A 140 -14.87 6.95 16.51
C ALA A 140 -14.01 6.01 17.37
N TYR A 141 -12.69 6.03 17.19
CA TYR A 141 -11.78 5.17 17.95
C TYR A 141 -10.47 5.85 18.36
N LEU A 142 -9.87 5.29 19.42
CA LEU A 142 -8.52 5.56 19.87
C LEU A 142 -7.72 4.26 19.86
N ILE A 143 -6.51 4.31 19.32
CA ILE A 143 -5.55 3.21 19.31
C ILE A 143 -4.29 3.65 20.03
N LEU A 144 -3.89 2.85 21.02
CA LEU A 144 -2.59 2.93 21.64
C LEU A 144 -1.83 1.64 21.31
N ARG A 145 -0.64 1.77 20.73
CA ARG A 145 0.24 0.65 20.40
C ARG A 145 1.61 0.84 21.06
N HIS A 146 2.13 -0.25 21.61
CA HIS A 146 3.48 -0.36 22.12
C HIS A 146 4.17 -1.56 21.46
N ARG A 147 5.40 -1.36 20.99
CA ARG A 147 6.22 -2.41 20.36
C ARG A 147 7.63 -2.38 20.90
N ARG A 148 8.24 -3.56 20.99
CA ARG A 148 9.61 -3.70 21.48
C ARG A 148 10.25 -5.02 21.04
N THR A 149 11.51 -4.93 20.61
CA THR A 149 12.44 -6.08 20.54
C THR A 149 13.10 -6.29 21.90
N LEU A 150 13.11 -7.53 22.39
CA LEU A 150 13.58 -7.85 23.74
C LEU A 150 15.10 -7.93 23.83
N GLU A 151 15.75 -8.48 22.81
CA GLU A 151 17.20 -8.57 22.72
C GLU A 151 17.82 -7.18 22.51
N LYS A 152 18.95 -6.95 23.18
CA LYS A 152 19.63 -5.65 23.14
C LYS A 152 20.37 -5.50 21.81
N ARG A 153 20.07 -4.41 21.10
CA ARG A 153 20.81 -4.01 19.89
C ARG A 153 22.06 -3.20 20.25
N LYS A 154 23.10 -3.28 19.43
CA LYS A 154 24.38 -2.58 19.62
C LYS A 154 24.21 -1.08 19.82
N GLY A 155 23.25 -0.45 19.11
CA GLY A 155 22.98 0.99 19.24
C GLY A 155 22.51 1.45 20.62
N TYR A 156 22.10 0.55 21.52
CA TYR A 156 21.73 0.88 22.92
C TYR A 156 22.86 0.60 23.91
N LEU A 157 24.01 0.12 23.45
CA LEU A 157 25.19 -0.10 24.27
C LEU A 157 26.01 1.19 24.38
N LYS A 158 26.91 1.25 25.36
CA LYS A 158 27.78 2.43 25.56
C LYS A 158 28.69 2.61 24.33
N PRO A 159 29.02 3.85 23.95
CA PRO A 159 29.86 4.13 22.78
C PRO A 159 31.23 3.48 22.93
N GLU A 160 31.63 2.69 21.94
CA GLU A 160 33.02 2.27 21.77
C GLU A 160 33.82 3.45 21.19
N PRO A 161 35.14 3.58 21.49
CA PRO A 161 35.95 4.71 21.04
C PRO A 161 36.01 4.87 19.51
N GLU A 162 35.80 3.78 18.77
CA GLU A 162 35.79 3.73 17.30
C GLU A 162 34.54 2.98 16.81
N GLY A 163 33.38 3.62 16.83
CA GLY A 163 32.19 3.03 16.21
C GLY A 163 30.87 3.71 16.55
N ALA A 164 30.08 3.95 15.50
CA ALA A 164 28.67 4.37 15.43
C ALA A 164 28.05 5.09 16.64
N SER A 165 27.56 6.32 16.41
CA SER A 165 26.85 7.09 17.44
C SER A 165 25.68 6.29 18.04
N PRO A 166 25.59 6.20 19.38
CA PRO A 166 24.54 5.44 20.04
C PRO A 166 23.16 6.09 19.84
N TYR A 167 22.11 5.31 20.07
CA TYR A 167 20.74 5.79 20.08
C TYR A 167 20.50 6.75 21.26
N LEU A 168 19.76 7.82 20.98
CA LEU A 168 19.48 8.90 21.92
C LEU A 168 18.35 8.55 22.90
N GLY A 169 17.49 7.60 22.53
CA GLY A 169 16.31 7.20 23.29
C GLY A 169 16.23 5.69 23.56
N ASP A 170 15.07 5.28 24.08
CA ASP A 170 14.79 3.93 24.53
C ASP A 170 14.27 3.02 23.40
N PRO A 171 14.34 1.68 23.55
CA PRO A 171 13.94 0.72 22.52
C PRO A 171 12.42 0.53 22.34
N ASN A 172 11.58 1.35 22.97
CA ASN A 172 10.13 1.23 22.83
C ASN A 172 9.64 2.10 21.67
N GLU A 173 8.91 1.48 20.75
CA GLU A 173 8.09 2.17 19.75
C GLU A 173 6.72 2.45 20.38
N LEU A 174 6.25 3.69 20.26
CA LEU A 174 4.97 4.14 20.81
C LEU A 174 4.16 4.80 19.71
N TYR A 175 2.90 4.39 19.61
CA TYR A 175 2.01 4.88 18.58
C TYR A 175 0.64 5.19 19.18
N LEU A 176 0.12 6.38 18.87
CA LEU A 176 -1.19 6.86 19.29
C LEU A 176 -1.95 7.39 18.07
N ARG A 177 -3.13 6.83 17.82
CA ARG A 177 -4.03 7.31 16.76
C ARG A 177 -5.43 7.55 17.33
N GLY A 178 -5.96 8.75 17.12
CA GLY A 178 -7.36 9.06 17.34
C GLY A 178 -8.01 9.39 16.00
N ARG A 179 -9.15 8.76 15.69
CA ARG A 179 -9.85 9.01 14.43
C ARG A 179 -11.37 8.94 14.62
N ILE A 180 -12.05 9.85 13.94
CA ILE A 180 -13.50 9.90 13.82
C ILE A 180 -13.81 10.01 12.33
N GLN A 181 -14.61 9.10 11.82
CA GLN A 181 -14.98 9.08 10.40
C GLN A 181 -16.44 8.72 10.22
N HIS A 182 -17.09 9.34 9.24
CA HIS A 182 -18.48 9.02 8.86
C HIS A 182 -18.62 9.02 7.35
N GLY A 183 -18.59 7.83 6.75
CA GLY A 183 -18.64 7.77 5.31
C GLY A 183 -17.43 8.48 4.68
N ARG A 184 -17.49 8.64 3.35
CA ARG A 184 -16.67 9.65 2.65
C ARG A 184 -17.21 11.08 2.83
N THR A 185 -18.01 11.34 3.86
CA THR A 185 -18.56 12.69 4.12
C THR A 185 -17.73 13.45 5.15
N PHE A 186 -17.09 12.76 6.08
CA PHE A 186 -16.31 13.39 7.14
C PHE A 186 -15.21 12.46 7.65
N SER A 187 -14.02 13.01 7.86
CA SER A 187 -12.93 12.34 8.57
C SER A 187 -12.10 13.37 9.33
N LEU A 188 -11.83 13.09 10.59
CA LEU A 188 -10.94 13.85 11.46
C LEU A 188 -10.02 12.87 12.16
N GLY A 189 -8.73 13.12 12.15
CA GLY A 189 -7.81 12.26 12.86
C GLY A 189 -6.48 12.90 13.18
N PHE A 190 -5.80 12.29 14.14
CA PHE A 190 -4.42 12.59 14.46
C PHE A 190 -3.65 11.28 14.69
N THR A 191 -2.37 11.30 14.36
CA THR A 191 -1.43 10.20 14.58
C THR A 191 -0.14 10.76 15.17
N LEU A 192 0.36 10.13 16.22
CA LEU A 192 1.65 10.41 16.84
C LEU A 192 2.45 9.10 16.88
N GLU A 193 3.69 9.12 16.41
CA GLU A 193 4.59 7.97 16.47
C GLU A 193 6.00 8.35 16.94
N LYS A 194 6.51 7.58 17.90
CA LYS A 194 7.89 7.60 18.36
C LYS A 194 8.52 6.27 17.95
N ASP A 195 9.59 6.33 17.18
CA ASP A 195 10.34 5.12 16.81
C ASP A 195 11.25 4.65 17.94
N ALA A 196 11.63 3.36 17.86
CA ALA A 196 12.60 2.77 18.77
C ALA A 196 13.97 3.44 18.59
N GLY A 197 14.54 3.94 19.68
CA GLY A 197 15.83 4.66 19.70
C GLY A 197 15.70 6.17 19.68
N GLU A 198 14.50 6.71 19.49
CA GLU A 198 14.25 8.15 19.52
C GLU A 198 13.89 8.65 20.91
N LYS A 199 14.26 9.90 21.19
CA LYS A 199 13.94 10.56 22.45
C LYS A 199 12.61 11.30 22.35
N LEU A 200 11.86 11.37 23.46
CA LEU A 200 10.73 12.31 23.57
C LEU A 200 11.26 13.70 23.94
N TRP A 201 11.01 14.67 23.08
CA TRP A 201 11.63 15.99 23.19
C TRP A 201 10.66 17.01 23.79
N TRP A 202 10.37 16.95 25.09
CA TRP A 202 9.42 17.90 25.70
C TRP A 202 10.03 19.31 25.93
N ASN A 203 11.34 19.37 26.16
CA ASN A 203 12.04 20.59 26.61
C ASN A 203 12.99 21.20 25.56
N ASN A 204 13.01 20.70 24.32
CA ASN A 204 13.87 21.24 23.27
C ASN A 204 13.12 22.36 22.48
N PRO A 205 13.65 23.60 22.40
CA PRO A 205 13.01 24.69 21.67
C PRO A 205 12.89 24.43 20.15
N THR A 206 13.77 23.62 19.55
CA THR A 206 13.76 23.34 18.11
C THR A 206 13.01 22.05 17.73
N SER A 207 12.66 21.20 18.69
CA SER A 207 11.97 19.93 18.47
C SER A 207 11.09 19.63 19.67
N LYS A 208 9.82 20.03 19.65
CA LYS A 208 8.88 19.72 20.73
C LYS A 208 8.00 18.51 20.38
N GLY A 209 7.95 17.56 21.30
CA GLY A 209 7.01 16.44 21.27
C GLY A 209 7.57 15.16 20.66
N VAL A 210 6.67 14.43 20.01
CA VAL A 210 6.88 13.13 19.36
C VAL A 210 7.51 13.33 17.98
N ASP A 211 8.14 12.31 17.43
CA ASP A 211 8.92 12.46 16.21
C ASP A 211 8.05 12.74 14.99
N PHE A 212 7.17 11.79 14.70
CA PHE A 212 6.16 11.88 13.68
C PHE A 212 4.84 12.41 14.26
N THR A 213 4.28 13.43 13.61
CA THR A 213 2.98 13.98 13.95
C THR A 213 2.18 14.26 12.69
N SER A 214 0.97 13.73 12.63
CA SER A 214 0.03 13.97 11.54
C SER A 214 -1.35 14.33 12.06
N PHE A 215 -2.01 15.24 11.35
CA PHE A 215 -3.38 15.66 11.62
C PHE A 215 -4.09 15.92 10.31
N HIS A 216 -5.34 15.47 10.18
CA HIS A 216 -6.16 15.75 9.00
C HIS A 216 -7.60 16.06 9.40
N PHE A 217 -8.21 16.92 8.59
CA PHE A 217 -9.65 17.15 8.54
C PHE A 217 -10.09 17.04 7.09
N PHE A 218 -11.15 16.26 6.84
CA PHE A 218 -11.74 16.07 5.54
C PHE A 218 -13.26 16.19 5.64
N ARG A 219 -13.85 16.92 4.69
CA ARG A 219 -15.29 17.04 4.51
C ARG A 219 -15.63 16.81 3.03
N GLY A 220 -16.39 15.76 2.76
CA GLY A 220 -16.85 15.39 1.42
C GLY A 220 -18.33 15.68 1.19
N ASN A 221 -18.71 15.84 -0.07
CA ASN A 221 -20.10 15.92 -0.55
C ASN A 221 -20.95 16.96 0.18
N THR A 222 -20.41 18.17 0.36
CA THR A 222 -21.17 19.33 0.87
C THR A 222 -21.97 19.98 -0.25
N LEU A 223 -22.88 20.91 0.10
CA LEU A 223 -23.72 21.62 -0.88
C LEU A 223 -22.89 22.35 -1.97
N HIS A 224 -21.76 22.95 -1.59
CA HIS A 224 -20.95 23.80 -2.47
C HIS A 224 -19.63 23.15 -2.93
N PHE A 225 -19.13 22.15 -2.20
CA PHE A 225 -17.84 21.53 -2.44
C PHE A 225 -17.96 20.00 -2.44
N LYS A 226 -17.35 19.37 -3.44
CA LYS A 226 -17.20 17.91 -3.51
C LYS A 226 -16.25 17.41 -2.42
N ALA A 227 -15.17 18.14 -2.16
CA ALA A 227 -14.23 17.82 -1.08
C ALA A 227 -13.57 19.09 -0.53
N ILE A 228 -13.32 19.10 0.77
CA ILE A 228 -12.48 20.07 1.48
C ILE A 228 -11.54 19.26 2.36
N VAL A 229 -10.25 19.58 2.32
CA VAL A 229 -9.25 18.95 3.18
C VAL A 229 -8.37 20.03 3.83
N LEU A 230 -8.01 19.82 5.09
CA LEU A 230 -7.12 20.66 5.88
C LEU A 230 -6.16 19.77 6.69
N GLY A 231 -4.92 20.20 6.89
CA GLY A 231 -3.89 19.40 7.53
C GLY A 231 -3.15 18.53 6.52
N ASP A 232 -2.95 17.26 6.84
CA ASP A 232 -2.22 16.31 6.01
C ASP A 232 -3.14 15.57 5.04
N PHE A 233 -2.77 15.56 3.77
CA PHE A 233 -3.58 14.99 2.71
C PHE A 233 -2.73 14.45 1.57
N GLN A 234 -3.36 13.65 0.72
CA GLN A 234 -2.82 13.15 -0.53
C GLN A 234 -3.70 13.57 -1.70
N VAL A 235 -3.09 13.58 -2.87
CA VAL A 235 -3.73 13.96 -4.13
C VAL A 235 -3.54 12.83 -5.13
N SER A 236 -4.64 12.39 -5.74
CA SER A 236 -4.67 11.24 -6.67
C SER A 236 -5.46 11.59 -7.93
N PHE A 237 -4.79 11.66 -9.07
CA PHE A 237 -5.40 11.94 -10.38
C PHE A 237 -4.63 11.25 -11.51
N GLY A 238 -5.35 10.94 -12.59
CA GLY A 238 -4.78 10.35 -13.79
C GLY A 238 -4.26 8.93 -13.58
N GLN A 239 -3.16 8.61 -14.24
CA GLN A 239 -2.41 7.36 -14.10
C GLN A 239 -1.22 7.50 -13.13
N GLY A 240 -1.19 8.57 -12.32
CA GLY A 240 -0.20 8.78 -11.27
C GLY A 240 1.14 9.34 -11.75
N LEU A 241 1.23 9.97 -12.93
CA LEU A 241 2.49 10.60 -13.40
C LEU A 241 2.78 11.94 -12.70
N VAL A 242 1.75 12.61 -12.18
CA VAL A 242 1.89 13.82 -11.35
C VAL A 242 1.37 13.59 -9.93
N PHE A 243 0.20 12.95 -9.79
CA PHE A 243 -0.49 12.76 -8.52
C PHE A 243 -0.92 11.30 -8.33
N GLY A 244 -0.13 10.50 -7.63
CA GLY A 244 -0.44 9.07 -7.46
C GLY A 244 -0.91 8.63 -6.07
N ALA A 245 -0.87 9.50 -5.04
CA ALA A 245 -1.29 9.25 -3.66
C ALA A 245 -0.75 7.97 -2.97
N GLY A 246 0.21 7.24 -3.54
CA GLY A 246 0.85 6.08 -2.92
C GLY A 246 0.01 4.79 -2.88
N TYR A 247 -1.30 4.84 -3.16
CA TYR A 247 -2.19 3.66 -3.17
C TYR A 247 -2.18 2.93 -4.50
N SER A 248 -1.06 2.29 -4.84
CA SER A 248 -0.87 1.66 -6.14
C SER A 248 -0.59 0.17 -5.96
N LEU A 249 -1.47 -0.71 -6.46
CA LEU A 249 -1.14 -2.14 -6.54
C LEU A 249 -0.02 -2.31 -7.58
N GLY A 250 1.14 -2.82 -7.18
CA GLY A 250 2.16 -3.19 -8.16
C GLY A 250 1.81 -4.49 -8.89
N LYS A 251 2.79 -5.04 -9.58
CA LYS A 251 2.64 -6.33 -10.28
C LYS A 251 2.42 -7.46 -9.28
N GLY A 252 1.53 -8.38 -9.60
CA GLY A 252 1.17 -9.44 -8.66
C GLY A 252 0.17 -10.43 -9.24
N ALA A 253 -0.54 -11.12 -8.35
CA ALA A 253 -1.47 -12.16 -8.77
C ALA A 253 -2.75 -11.61 -9.41
N GLU A 254 -3.11 -10.36 -9.13
CA GLU A 254 -4.14 -9.67 -9.89
C GLU A 254 -3.52 -8.99 -11.11
N THR A 255 -3.84 -9.51 -12.30
CA THR A 255 -3.12 -9.21 -13.54
C THR A 255 -3.88 -8.28 -14.48
N ILE A 256 -5.15 -8.00 -14.20
CA ILE A 256 -6.01 -7.20 -15.09
C ILE A 256 -6.25 -5.81 -14.52
N THR A 257 -6.70 -5.69 -13.27
CA THR A 257 -7.09 -4.37 -12.71
C THR A 257 -5.93 -3.57 -12.13
N SER A 258 -4.82 -4.22 -11.80
CA SER A 258 -3.65 -3.61 -11.15
C SER A 258 -2.89 -2.61 -12.02
N ILE A 259 -3.00 -2.72 -13.36
CA ILE A 259 -2.27 -1.86 -14.31
C ILE A 259 -2.79 -0.42 -14.36
N ARG A 260 -3.99 -0.16 -13.85
CA ARG A 260 -4.62 1.17 -13.86
C ARG A 260 -4.47 1.85 -12.51
N ARG A 261 -4.19 3.15 -12.54
CA ARG A 261 -4.36 4.03 -11.36
C ARG A 261 -5.71 4.76 -11.44
N SER A 262 -6.33 4.92 -10.28
CA SER A 262 -7.63 5.57 -10.14
C SER A 262 -7.49 7.03 -9.73
N SER A 263 -8.48 7.85 -10.08
CA SER A 263 -8.52 9.28 -9.73
C SER A 263 -9.43 9.54 -8.53
N LEU A 264 -8.87 9.46 -7.32
CA LEU A 264 -9.63 9.60 -6.07
C LEU A 264 -9.82 11.05 -5.61
N GLY A 265 -9.08 11.98 -6.18
CA GLY A 265 -9.09 13.38 -5.79
C GLY A 265 -8.30 13.64 -4.50
N LEU A 266 -8.87 14.48 -3.64
CA LEU A 266 -8.29 14.82 -2.33
C LEU A 266 -8.62 13.72 -1.32
N LEU A 267 -7.59 13.18 -0.67
CA LEU A 267 -7.71 12.13 0.33
C LEU A 267 -7.10 12.60 1.65
N PRO A 268 -7.74 12.34 2.81
CA PRO A 268 -7.08 12.52 4.09
C PRO A 268 -5.87 11.57 4.17
N TYR A 269 -4.74 12.06 4.66
CA TYR A 269 -3.57 11.23 4.87
C TYR A 269 -3.71 10.49 6.20
N SER A 270 -3.63 9.16 6.18
CA SER A 270 -3.70 8.35 7.39
C SER A 270 -2.41 7.62 7.73
N ALA A 271 -1.43 7.54 6.84
CA ALA A 271 -0.24 6.73 7.05
C ALA A 271 0.76 7.37 8.01
N VAL A 272 1.84 6.64 8.30
CA VAL A 272 2.90 7.08 9.21
C VAL A 272 4.24 7.26 8.48
N THR A 273 4.19 7.36 7.15
CA THR A 273 5.38 7.59 6.32
C THR A 273 5.74 9.08 6.30
N GLU A 274 7.04 9.40 6.38
CA GLU A 274 7.49 10.79 6.45
C GLU A 274 7.46 11.54 5.11
N ALA A 275 7.20 10.82 4.03
CA ALA A 275 7.19 11.32 2.66
C ALA A 275 5.84 11.06 1.95
N GLY A 276 5.61 11.72 0.83
CA GLY A 276 4.47 11.42 -0.06
C GLY A 276 3.11 12.02 0.34
N PHE A 277 3.07 12.87 1.38
CA PHE A 277 1.88 13.65 1.75
C PHE A 277 2.10 15.16 1.58
N PHE A 278 1.01 15.90 1.51
CA PHE A 278 0.94 17.35 1.51
C PHE A 278 0.42 17.84 2.86
N ARG A 279 0.90 19.00 3.34
CA ARG A 279 0.43 19.65 4.58
C ARG A 279 -0.07 21.05 4.28
N GLY A 280 -1.38 21.27 4.39
CA GLY A 280 -2.00 22.55 4.07
C GLY A 280 -3.50 22.42 3.88
N GLY A 281 -4.01 22.81 2.71
CA GLY A 281 -5.43 22.74 2.41
C GLY A 281 -5.73 22.59 0.93
N GLY A 282 -6.86 21.95 0.64
CA GLY A 282 -7.34 21.73 -0.73
C GLY A 282 -8.86 21.74 -0.80
N ILE A 283 -9.37 22.15 -1.95
CA ILE A 283 -10.80 22.18 -2.25
C ILE A 283 -11.07 21.57 -3.62
N SER A 284 -12.19 20.86 -3.73
CA SER A 284 -12.73 20.36 -4.99
C SER A 284 -14.17 20.82 -5.15
N LYS A 285 -14.49 21.42 -6.29
CA LYS A 285 -15.83 21.88 -6.64
C LYS A 285 -16.27 21.30 -7.97
N SER A 286 -17.46 20.71 -7.99
CA SER A 286 -18.07 20.18 -9.21
C SER A 286 -19.13 21.16 -9.73
N ILE A 287 -19.03 21.50 -11.01
CA ILE A 287 -19.93 22.39 -11.74
C ILE A 287 -20.37 21.65 -13.01
N LYS A 288 -21.59 21.10 -13.00
CA LYS A 288 -22.09 20.20 -14.04
C LYS A 288 -21.12 19.03 -14.27
N ASN A 289 -20.63 18.87 -15.50
CA ASN A 289 -19.70 17.83 -15.93
C ASN A 289 -18.24 18.12 -15.56
N TRP A 290 -17.93 19.30 -15.01
CA TRP A 290 -16.57 19.70 -14.67
C TRP A 290 -16.33 19.58 -13.17
N THR A 291 -15.16 19.10 -12.77
CA THR A 291 -14.68 19.14 -11.39
C THR A 291 -13.33 19.82 -11.36
N ILE A 292 -13.22 20.90 -10.60
CA ILE A 292 -12.00 21.68 -10.42
C ILE A 292 -11.50 21.43 -9.01
N THR A 293 -10.24 21.02 -8.89
CA THR A 293 -9.54 20.81 -7.63
C THR A 293 -8.32 21.72 -7.58
N SER A 294 -8.10 22.34 -6.42
CA SER A 294 -6.92 23.17 -6.18
C SER A 294 -6.46 22.98 -4.75
N PHE A 295 -5.15 23.01 -4.53
CA PHE A 295 -4.57 22.85 -3.20
C PHE A 295 -3.27 23.63 -3.07
N ALA A 296 -2.94 23.94 -1.82
CA ALA A 296 -1.68 24.54 -1.43
C ALA A 296 -1.13 23.77 -0.22
N SER A 297 0.18 23.57 -0.22
CA SER A 297 0.87 22.83 0.83
C SER A 297 2.20 23.48 1.16
N ARG A 298 2.55 23.46 2.45
CA ARG A 298 3.85 23.86 2.96
C ARG A 298 4.27 22.88 4.04
N VAL A 299 5.31 22.10 3.76
CA VAL A 299 5.78 21.01 4.63
C VAL A 299 7.28 21.14 4.85
N LYS A 300 7.75 20.78 6.04
CA LYS A 300 9.19 20.66 6.32
C LYS A 300 9.59 19.21 6.07
N ARG A 301 10.61 19.01 5.25
CA ARG A 301 11.20 17.72 4.91
C ARG A 301 12.54 17.56 5.59
N ASP A 302 12.89 16.31 5.81
CA ASP A 302 14.24 15.98 6.21
C ASP A 302 15.19 16.20 5.04
N ALA A 303 16.33 16.80 5.35
CA ALA A 303 17.32 17.14 4.36
C ALA A 303 18.70 17.25 5.02
N ARG A 304 19.73 16.83 4.29
CA ARG A 304 21.12 17.13 4.66
C ARG A 304 21.55 18.40 3.94
N ILE A 305 21.67 19.48 4.71
CA ILE A 305 22.14 20.78 4.23
C ILE A 305 23.67 20.75 4.10
N SER A 306 24.17 21.29 3.00
CA SER A 306 25.59 21.52 2.72
C SER A 306 25.80 22.98 2.35
N GLU A 307 26.85 23.57 2.89
CA GLU A 307 27.35 24.87 2.44
C GLU A 307 28.13 24.67 1.15
N LEU A 308 27.75 25.41 0.10
CA LEU A 308 28.56 25.52 -1.10
C LEU A 308 29.55 26.67 -0.88
N GLU A 309 30.83 26.33 -0.79
CA GLU A 309 31.90 27.31 -0.90
C GLU A 309 31.98 27.76 -2.37
N ILE A 310 31.46 28.96 -2.65
CA ILE A 310 31.67 29.61 -3.94
C ILE A 310 32.84 30.58 -3.75
N GLU A 311 33.93 30.37 -4.49
CA GLU A 311 35.05 31.32 -4.52
C GLU A 311 34.50 32.72 -4.91
N ASN A 312 34.55 33.65 -3.95
CA ASN A 312 34.13 35.07 -4.02
C ASN A 312 32.63 35.42 -3.87
N SER A 313 31.81 34.59 -3.21
CA SER A 313 30.49 35.04 -2.71
C SER A 313 30.08 34.33 -1.42
N ASN A 314 29.14 34.92 -0.67
CA ASN A 314 28.57 34.35 0.56
C ASN A 314 28.21 32.87 0.37
N ASN A 315 28.51 32.02 1.37
CA ASN A 315 28.15 30.60 1.37
C ASN A 315 26.66 30.43 1.10
N GLU A 316 26.30 29.80 -0.03
CA GLU A 316 24.92 29.46 -0.35
C GLU A 316 24.60 28.07 0.24
N LEU A 317 23.46 27.96 0.90
CA LEU A 317 22.97 26.70 1.46
C LEU A 317 22.33 25.86 0.34
N SER A 318 22.67 24.59 0.29
CA SER A 318 22.11 23.60 -0.64
C SER A 318 21.66 22.36 0.10
N SER A 319 20.72 21.59 -0.48
CA SER A 319 20.33 20.27 0.03
C SER A 319 20.91 19.17 -0.84
N SER A 320 21.60 18.20 -0.23
CA SER A 320 22.25 17.10 -0.95
C SER A 320 21.34 15.90 -1.21
N SER A 321 20.33 15.69 -0.35
CA SER A 321 19.44 14.53 -0.39
C SER A 321 18.17 14.76 0.44
N LEU A 322 17.11 14.02 0.08
CA LEU A 322 15.83 13.94 0.81
C LEU A 322 15.68 12.50 1.32
N PRO A 323 16.06 12.21 2.58
CA PRO A 323 15.83 10.92 3.18
C PRO A 323 14.32 10.59 3.22
N MET A 324 13.97 9.33 2.98
CA MET A 324 12.57 8.86 3.08
C MET A 324 12.32 7.99 4.32
N ALA A 325 13.38 7.51 4.98
CA ALA A 325 13.28 6.54 6.08
C ALA A 325 12.81 7.16 7.40
N GLY A 326 13.01 8.46 7.59
CA GLY A 326 12.46 9.22 8.69
C GLY A 326 12.94 8.90 10.10
N PHE A 327 14.10 8.24 10.24
CA PHE A 327 14.64 7.94 11.55
C PHE A 327 15.40 9.12 12.16
N HIS A 328 15.19 9.38 13.45
CA HIS A 328 15.83 10.46 14.23
C HIS A 328 16.47 9.94 15.54
N ARG A 329 17.16 8.80 15.47
CA ARG A 329 17.64 8.06 16.64
C ARG A 329 19.06 8.43 17.07
N THR A 330 19.90 8.92 16.14
CA THR A 330 21.29 9.34 16.40
C THR A 330 21.47 10.84 16.19
N PRO A 331 22.56 11.49 16.67
CA PRO A 331 22.79 12.92 16.44
C PRO A 331 22.83 13.32 14.95
N SER A 332 23.38 12.47 14.08
CA SER A 332 23.49 12.74 12.64
C SER A 332 22.15 12.58 11.93
N GLU A 333 21.33 11.61 12.34
CA GLU A 333 19.93 11.44 11.92
C GLU A 333 19.09 12.65 12.38
N LEU A 334 19.23 13.06 13.64
CA LEU A 334 18.50 14.21 14.19
C LEU A 334 18.86 15.53 13.48
N ALA A 335 20.11 15.69 13.05
CA ALA A 335 20.56 16.90 12.34
C ALA A 335 19.89 17.07 10.96
N THR A 336 19.36 16.00 10.35
CA THR A 336 18.62 16.11 9.08
C THR A 336 17.15 16.45 9.25
N ARG A 337 16.62 16.40 10.48
CA ARG A 337 15.19 16.53 10.77
C ARG A 337 14.63 17.88 10.36
N LYS A 338 13.61 17.89 9.50
CA LYS A 338 12.79 19.07 9.14
C LYS A 338 13.62 20.31 8.73
N GLN A 339 14.74 20.08 8.03
CA GLN A 339 15.69 21.13 7.64
C GLN A 339 15.32 21.88 6.36
N LEU A 340 14.50 21.31 5.47
CA LEU A 340 14.14 21.93 4.19
C LEU A 340 12.64 22.20 4.12
N THR A 341 12.24 23.44 3.84
CA THR A 341 10.84 23.75 3.55
C THR A 341 10.51 23.50 2.09
N GLU A 342 9.48 22.70 1.85
CA GLU A 342 8.90 22.42 0.54
C GLU A 342 7.50 23.05 0.44
N THR A 343 7.29 23.88 -0.58
CA THR A 343 6.01 24.52 -0.89
C THR A 343 5.48 23.98 -2.20
N ASN A 344 4.21 23.55 -2.20
CA ASN A 344 3.54 23.01 -3.38
C ASN A 344 2.25 23.78 -3.66
N LEU A 345 2.04 24.11 -4.92
CA LEU A 345 0.78 24.60 -5.46
C LEU A 345 0.37 23.68 -6.59
N GLY A 346 -0.83 23.11 -6.49
CA GLY A 346 -1.28 22.18 -7.51
C GLY A 346 -2.78 22.23 -7.73
N GLY A 347 -3.18 21.64 -8.84
CA GLY A 347 -4.58 21.58 -9.22
C GLY A 347 -4.85 20.53 -10.28
N ASN A 348 -6.13 20.21 -10.39
CA ASN A 348 -6.66 19.33 -11.41
C ASN A 348 -7.97 19.91 -11.94
N VAL A 349 -8.17 19.78 -13.25
CA VAL A 349 -9.47 20.00 -13.89
C VAL A 349 -9.87 18.69 -14.55
N THR A 350 -11.05 18.19 -14.21
CA THR A 350 -11.60 16.96 -14.75
C THR A 350 -12.94 17.22 -15.44
N TYR A 351 -13.14 16.66 -16.61
CA TYR A 351 -14.40 16.63 -17.35
C TYR A 351 -14.93 15.21 -17.41
N LEU A 352 -16.15 15.00 -16.92
CA LEU A 352 -16.88 13.74 -17.02
C LEU A 352 -18.06 13.93 -17.96
N SER A 353 -18.11 13.17 -19.05
CA SER A 353 -19.25 13.17 -19.97
C SER A 353 -20.53 12.76 -19.24
N SER A 354 -21.68 13.33 -19.63
CA SER A 354 -22.99 12.99 -19.05
C SER A 354 -23.35 11.50 -19.19
N SER A 355 -22.75 10.80 -20.15
CA SER A 355 -22.89 9.34 -20.32
C SER A 355 -22.02 8.52 -19.36
N GLY A 356 -21.11 9.13 -18.61
CA GLY A 356 -20.11 8.47 -17.76
C GLY A 356 -18.98 7.76 -18.51
N LYS A 357 -19.05 7.63 -19.85
CA LYS A 357 -18.11 6.84 -20.65
C LYS A 357 -16.77 7.52 -20.94
N LEU A 358 -16.70 8.85 -20.82
CA LEU A 358 -15.50 9.62 -21.11
C LEU A 358 -15.15 10.48 -19.90
N ASN A 359 -13.93 10.33 -19.41
CA ASN A 359 -13.33 11.13 -18.34
C ASN A 359 -12.01 11.70 -18.86
N LEU A 360 -11.90 13.02 -18.94
CA LEU A 360 -10.69 13.73 -19.36
C LEU A 360 -10.20 14.59 -18.20
N GLY A 361 -8.89 14.69 -18.00
CA GLY A 361 -8.38 15.60 -16.98
C GLY A 361 -7.00 16.17 -17.29
N MET A 362 -6.71 17.28 -16.62
CA MET A 362 -5.43 17.97 -16.69
C MET A 362 -4.93 18.22 -15.28
N ASN A 363 -3.64 17.98 -15.06
CA ASN A 363 -2.96 18.18 -13.78
C ASN A 363 -1.87 19.25 -13.94
N GLY A 364 -1.64 20.01 -12.87
CA GLY A 364 -0.48 20.89 -12.74
C GLY A 364 0.02 20.87 -11.31
N LEU A 365 1.34 20.78 -11.15
CA LEU A 365 2.04 20.86 -9.87
C LEU A 365 3.25 21.77 -10.02
N PHE A 366 3.30 22.78 -9.16
CA PHE A 366 4.48 23.59 -8.93
C PHE A 366 5.04 23.27 -7.55
N THR A 367 6.32 22.90 -7.50
CA THR A 367 7.07 22.58 -6.28
C THR A 367 8.21 23.57 -6.15
N HIS A 368 8.37 24.16 -4.96
CA HIS A 368 9.48 25.03 -4.62
C HIS A 368 10.13 24.59 -3.31
N PHE A 369 11.45 24.45 -3.33
CA PHE A 369 12.29 24.19 -2.17
C PHE A 369 12.95 25.49 -1.71
N GLU A 370 13.03 25.68 -0.39
CA GLU A 370 13.69 26.84 0.23
C GLU A 370 15.17 26.98 -0.17
N PHE A 371 15.86 25.84 -0.33
CA PHE A 371 17.23 25.76 -0.83
C PHE A 371 17.27 24.86 -2.07
N PRO A 372 18.16 25.13 -3.05
CA PRO A 372 18.32 24.27 -4.21
C PRO A 372 18.72 22.85 -3.77
N LEU A 373 18.04 21.85 -4.33
CA LEU A 373 18.44 20.47 -4.24
C LEU A 373 19.58 20.24 -5.24
N GLN A 374 20.78 19.97 -4.72
CA GLN A 374 21.97 19.70 -5.52
C GLN A 374 22.61 18.41 -5.03
N ARG A 375 22.43 17.34 -5.80
CA ARG A 375 23.02 16.04 -5.48
C ARG A 375 24.51 16.06 -5.76
N THR A 376 25.27 15.27 -5.00
CA THR A 376 26.67 14.99 -5.35
C THR A 376 26.74 14.41 -6.77
N PRO A 377 27.50 15.02 -7.70
CA PRO A 377 27.55 14.56 -9.08
C PRO A 377 28.05 13.12 -9.17
N ARG A 378 27.26 12.25 -9.79
CA ARG A 378 27.59 10.86 -10.10
C ARG A 378 27.12 10.55 -11.51
N ILE A 379 27.81 9.64 -12.21
CA ILE A 379 27.50 9.36 -13.62
C ILE A 379 26.02 8.95 -13.82
N TYR A 380 25.46 8.16 -12.88
CA TYR A 380 24.07 7.71 -12.98
C TYR A 380 23.01 8.76 -12.63
N ASN A 381 23.35 9.83 -11.91
CA ASN A 381 22.37 10.82 -11.43
C ASN A 381 22.33 12.11 -12.28
N GLY A 382 23.02 12.14 -13.42
CA GLY A 382 23.15 13.35 -14.25
C GLY A 382 21.84 13.94 -14.81
N PHE A 383 20.74 13.19 -14.79
CA PHE A 383 19.41 13.65 -15.22
C PHE A 383 18.40 13.80 -14.07
N GLU A 384 18.83 13.53 -12.84
CA GLU A 384 17.99 13.80 -11.66
C GLU A 384 17.76 15.30 -11.49
N PHE A 385 16.67 15.65 -10.81
CA PHE A 385 16.34 17.04 -10.55
C PHE A 385 17.47 17.75 -9.80
N SER A 386 17.83 18.93 -10.28
CA SER A 386 18.76 19.86 -9.65
C SER A 386 18.19 21.28 -9.74
N GLY A 387 18.05 21.94 -8.59
CA GLY A 387 17.47 23.28 -8.51
C GLY A 387 16.50 23.45 -7.34
N ASP A 388 15.82 24.59 -7.29
CA ASP A 388 14.90 24.99 -6.21
C ASP A 388 13.42 24.97 -6.65
N LYS A 389 13.13 24.86 -7.95
CA LYS A 389 11.78 24.93 -8.52
C LYS A 389 11.58 23.84 -9.56
N ASN A 390 10.42 23.20 -9.51
CA ASN A 390 9.97 22.25 -10.54
C ASN A 390 8.51 22.54 -10.91
N TRP A 391 8.22 22.49 -12.20
CA TRP A 391 6.87 22.49 -12.73
C TRP A 391 6.61 21.18 -13.45
N VAL A 392 5.50 20.52 -13.15
CA VAL A 392 5.06 19.32 -13.87
C VAL A 392 3.59 19.48 -14.26
N SER A 393 3.27 19.20 -15.51
CA SER A 393 1.89 19.16 -15.99
C SER A 393 1.59 17.86 -16.71
N SER A 394 0.33 17.44 -16.69
CA SER A 394 -0.10 16.26 -17.45
C SER A 394 -1.53 16.39 -17.97
N GLY A 395 -1.83 15.62 -19.01
CA GLY A 395 -3.18 15.38 -19.50
C GLY A 395 -3.47 13.88 -19.46
N TYR A 396 -4.65 13.50 -19.01
CA TYR A 396 -5.09 12.11 -18.96
C TYR A 396 -6.50 11.92 -19.52
N ALA A 397 -6.79 10.71 -19.97
CA ALA A 397 -8.07 10.32 -20.51
C ALA A 397 -8.41 8.88 -20.11
N ASN A 398 -9.67 8.65 -19.76
CA ASN A 398 -10.27 7.33 -19.62
C ASN A 398 -11.50 7.27 -20.53
N PHE A 399 -11.61 6.21 -21.33
CA PHE A 399 -12.69 6.02 -22.29
C PHE A 399 -13.19 4.58 -22.28
N TYR A 400 -14.50 4.41 -22.07
CA TYR A 400 -15.17 3.12 -22.13
C TYR A 400 -15.76 2.89 -23.51
N LEU A 401 -15.33 1.81 -24.16
CA LEU A 401 -15.88 1.33 -25.42
C LEU A 401 -16.34 -0.12 -25.27
N LYS A 402 -17.66 -0.31 -25.21
CA LYS A 402 -18.30 -1.61 -24.95
C LYS A 402 -17.74 -2.23 -23.66
N ASN A 403 -16.97 -3.30 -23.79
CA ASN A 403 -16.36 -4.14 -22.78
C ASN A 403 -14.88 -3.78 -22.50
N PHE A 404 -14.36 -2.73 -23.14
CA PHE A 404 -12.99 -2.26 -22.97
C PHE A 404 -12.94 -0.88 -22.31
N LEU A 405 -12.00 -0.73 -21.40
CA LEU A 405 -11.59 0.52 -20.80
C LEU A 405 -10.20 0.89 -21.32
N PHE A 406 -10.13 1.99 -22.05
CA PHE A 406 -8.88 2.63 -22.47
C PHE A 406 -8.52 3.73 -21.48
N PHE A 407 -7.25 3.82 -21.11
CA PHE A 407 -6.77 4.85 -20.21
C PHE A 407 -5.36 5.31 -20.60
N GLY A 408 -5.00 6.54 -20.24
CA GLY A 408 -3.64 7.00 -20.41
C GLY A 408 -3.39 8.37 -19.80
N GLU A 409 -2.12 8.68 -19.60
CA GLU A 409 -1.62 9.97 -19.13
C GLU A 409 -0.31 10.30 -19.84
N ALA A 410 -0.18 11.57 -20.27
CA ALA A 410 1.06 12.12 -20.78
C ALA A 410 1.43 13.36 -19.95
N ALA A 411 2.67 13.39 -19.47
CA ALA A 411 3.20 14.39 -18.56
C ALA A 411 4.50 15.00 -19.10
N VAL A 412 4.76 16.24 -18.72
CA VAL A 412 6.01 16.96 -19.03
C VAL A 412 6.49 17.71 -17.79
N SER A 413 7.77 17.60 -17.47
CA SER A 413 8.43 18.34 -16.40
C SER A 413 9.17 19.57 -16.94
N GLN A 414 9.60 20.45 -16.04
CA GLN A 414 10.32 21.69 -16.38
C GLN A 414 11.63 21.44 -17.15
N SER A 415 12.27 20.28 -16.93
CA SER A 415 13.41 19.78 -17.70
C SER A 415 13.11 19.51 -19.18
N LYS A 416 11.83 19.52 -19.59
CA LYS A 416 11.28 19.03 -20.87
C LYS A 416 11.22 17.51 -21.01
N GLY A 417 11.69 16.76 -20.01
CA GLY A 417 11.49 15.32 -19.94
C GLY A 417 10.01 14.97 -19.92
N LYS A 418 9.65 13.88 -20.61
CA LYS A 418 8.26 13.44 -20.78
C LYS A 418 8.04 12.09 -20.12
N GLY A 419 6.85 11.91 -19.57
CA GLY A 419 6.37 10.61 -19.12
C GLY A 419 5.06 10.28 -19.80
N MET A 420 4.92 9.06 -20.33
CA MET A 420 3.72 8.61 -21.01
C MET A 420 3.35 7.20 -20.56
N VAL A 421 2.06 6.98 -20.33
CA VAL A 421 1.49 5.67 -20.07
C VAL A 421 0.15 5.54 -20.77
N PHE A 422 -0.05 4.43 -21.47
CA PHE A 422 -1.29 4.09 -22.14
C PHE A 422 -1.64 2.65 -21.83
N GLY A 423 -2.89 2.37 -21.55
CA GLY A 423 -3.35 1.02 -21.28
C GLY A 423 -4.76 0.77 -21.77
N LEU A 424 -5.05 -0.51 -21.93
CA LEU A 424 -6.39 -1.01 -22.19
C LEU A 424 -6.62 -2.26 -21.35
N MET A 425 -7.84 -2.44 -20.88
CA MET A 425 -8.27 -3.70 -20.26
C MET A 425 -9.73 -3.97 -20.55
N GLY A 426 -10.09 -5.25 -20.58
CA GLY A 426 -11.45 -5.68 -20.87
C GLY A 426 -11.54 -7.17 -21.13
N SER A 427 -12.77 -7.65 -21.31
CA SER A 427 -13.01 -9.08 -21.55
C SER A 427 -13.23 -9.33 -23.03
N ILE A 428 -12.39 -10.18 -23.65
CA ILE A 428 -12.59 -10.60 -25.05
C ILE A 428 -13.61 -11.74 -25.16
N HIS A 429 -13.85 -12.46 -24.08
CA HIS A 429 -14.79 -13.57 -23.96
C HIS A 429 -15.33 -13.61 -22.52
N PRO A 430 -16.53 -14.15 -22.24
CA PRO A 430 -17.07 -14.28 -20.87
C PRO A 430 -16.20 -15.05 -19.85
N LYS A 431 -15.08 -15.62 -20.31
CA LYS A 431 -14.12 -16.41 -19.52
C LYS A 431 -12.68 -15.92 -19.69
N ILE A 432 -12.43 -14.89 -20.50
CA ILE A 432 -11.08 -14.43 -20.83
C ILE A 432 -11.04 -12.90 -20.76
N ASP A 433 -10.26 -12.41 -19.80
CA ASP A 433 -9.94 -11.01 -19.60
C ASP A 433 -8.51 -10.74 -20.04
N LEU A 434 -8.29 -9.57 -20.64
CA LEU A 434 -7.00 -9.11 -21.11
C LEU A 434 -6.71 -7.70 -20.61
N SER A 435 -5.42 -7.43 -20.43
CA SER A 435 -4.90 -6.11 -20.12
C SER A 435 -3.59 -5.87 -20.85
N LEU A 436 -3.42 -4.71 -21.47
CA LEU A 436 -2.19 -4.28 -22.11
C LEU A 436 -1.84 -2.89 -21.59
N LEU A 437 -0.58 -2.66 -21.26
CA LEU A 437 -0.07 -1.35 -20.88
C LEU A 437 1.27 -1.11 -21.57
N TRP A 438 1.42 0.07 -22.13
CA TRP A 438 2.67 0.59 -22.65
C TRP A 438 3.08 1.83 -21.85
N ARG A 439 4.37 1.95 -21.55
CA ARG A 439 4.93 3.08 -20.81
C ARG A 439 6.25 3.53 -21.41
N ASN A 440 6.50 4.83 -21.32
CA ASN A 440 7.78 5.44 -21.69
C ASN A 440 8.03 6.69 -20.82
N TYR A 441 9.10 6.65 -20.05
CA TYR A 441 9.53 7.70 -19.13
C TYR A 441 10.94 8.13 -19.49
N ASP A 442 11.10 9.39 -19.91
CA ASP A 442 12.40 9.95 -20.22
C ASP A 442 13.28 9.98 -18.96
N ARG A 443 14.60 9.93 -19.18
CA ARG A 443 15.60 9.93 -18.09
C ARG A 443 15.63 11.20 -17.26
N ASP A 444 15.14 12.31 -17.82
CA ASP A 444 15.04 13.63 -17.22
C ASP A 444 13.59 14.01 -16.85
N PHE A 445 12.64 13.07 -16.89
CA PHE A 445 11.29 13.32 -16.41
C PHE A 445 11.27 13.37 -14.87
N GLN A 446 10.98 14.55 -14.32
CA GLN A 446 11.18 14.85 -12.89
C GLN A 446 9.83 15.12 -12.22
N SER A 447 9.34 14.16 -11.42
CA SER A 447 8.09 14.27 -10.67
C SER A 447 8.21 13.64 -9.27
N PHE A 448 7.89 14.40 -8.22
CA PHE A 448 8.13 14.00 -6.82
C PHE A 448 7.00 13.19 -6.19
N TYR A 449 5.76 13.36 -6.68
CA TYR A 449 4.55 12.72 -6.15
C TYR A 449 3.96 11.70 -7.13
N ALA A 450 4.74 11.28 -8.11
CA ALA A 450 4.36 10.28 -9.09
C ALA A 450 4.49 8.86 -8.55
N THR A 451 3.43 8.07 -8.70
CA THR A 451 3.41 6.61 -8.42
C THR A 451 2.68 5.90 -9.56
N GLY A 452 3.16 6.14 -10.78
CA GLY A 452 2.69 5.49 -12.01
C GLY A 452 2.99 3.99 -12.03
N PHE A 453 2.54 3.30 -13.08
CA PHE A 453 2.93 1.91 -13.30
C PHE A 453 4.38 1.85 -13.80
N SER A 454 5.30 1.30 -13.01
CA SER A 454 6.73 1.20 -13.34
C SER A 454 7.36 -0.02 -12.69
N GLU A 455 8.52 -0.42 -13.20
CA GLU A 455 9.42 -1.40 -12.59
C GLU A 455 10.14 -0.79 -11.38
N ASN A 456 10.59 0.46 -11.49
CA ASN A 456 11.20 1.17 -10.37
C ASN A 456 10.13 1.83 -9.48
N SER A 457 10.53 2.26 -8.28
CA SER A 457 9.69 3.05 -7.36
C SER A 457 9.26 4.43 -7.89
N ARG A 458 9.96 4.96 -8.90
CA ARG A 458 9.63 6.22 -9.59
C ARG A 458 9.50 6.00 -11.10
N PRO A 459 8.51 6.62 -11.77
CA PRO A 459 8.33 6.51 -13.22
C PRO A 459 9.32 7.42 -13.96
N ILE A 460 10.61 7.07 -13.97
CA ILE A 460 11.69 7.81 -14.64
C ILE A 460 12.65 6.82 -15.31
N ASN A 461 13.22 7.21 -16.46
CA ASN A 461 14.24 6.43 -17.16
C ASN A 461 13.80 4.99 -17.49
N GLU A 462 12.58 4.79 -17.96
CA GLU A 462 12.04 3.44 -18.16
C GLU A 462 11.07 3.40 -19.33
N SER A 463 11.22 2.41 -20.21
CA SER A 463 10.22 2.08 -21.23
C SER A 463 9.83 0.62 -21.10
N GLY A 464 8.57 0.29 -21.35
CA GLY A 464 8.13 -1.09 -21.18
C GLY A 464 6.72 -1.37 -21.68
N THR A 465 6.42 -2.67 -21.81
CA THR A 465 5.12 -3.18 -22.19
C THR A 465 4.73 -4.33 -21.27
N TYR A 466 3.54 -4.23 -20.70
CA TYR A 466 2.92 -5.24 -19.85
C TYR A 466 1.72 -5.86 -20.57
N LEU A 467 1.65 -7.18 -20.60
CA LEU A 467 0.52 -7.95 -21.08
C LEU A 467 0.03 -8.88 -19.97
N GLY A 468 -1.24 -8.75 -19.59
CA GLY A 468 -1.90 -9.56 -18.59
C GLY A 468 -3.08 -10.32 -19.18
N ILE A 469 -3.29 -11.54 -18.68
CA ILE A 469 -4.40 -12.41 -19.04
C ILE A 469 -4.98 -13.06 -17.79
N GLN A 470 -6.30 -13.21 -17.79
CA GLN A 470 -7.04 -13.99 -16.81
C GLN A 470 -8.03 -14.89 -17.53
N ILE A 471 -7.99 -16.18 -17.22
CA ILE A 471 -8.85 -17.20 -17.83
C ILE A 471 -9.63 -17.91 -16.71
N LYS A 472 -10.94 -18.05 -16.89
CA LYS A 472 -11.83 -18.81 -15.99
C LYS A 472 -12.43 -20.02 -16.75
N PRO A 473 -11.69 -21.14 -16.94
CA PRO A 473 -12.19 -22.27 -17.74
C PRO A 473 -13.52 -22.83 -17.21
N SER A 474 -13.66 -22.87 -15.88
CA SER A 474 -14.87 -23.28 -15.16
C SER A 474 -15.01 -22.46 -13.87
N LYS A 475 -16.13 -22.61 -13.17
CA LYS A 475 -16.38 -21.97 -11.86
C LYS A 475 -15.43 -22.39 -10.73
N HIS A 476 -14.58 -23.40 -10.93
CA HIS A 476 -13.63 -23.87 -9.91
C HIS A 476 -12.18 -23.55 -10.23
N TRP A 477 -11.88 -23.10 -11.46
CA TRP A 477 -10.52 -22.92 -11.93
C TRP A 477 -10.33 -21.49 -12.43
N LYS A 478 -9.26 -20.85 -11.98
CA LYS A 478 -8.85 -19.51 -12.41
C LYS A 478 -7.35 -19.53 -12.74
N ILE A 479 -7.00 -19.07 -13.93
CA ILE A 479 -5.62 -19.00 -14.41
C ILE A 479 -5.30 -17.52 -14.66
N ASN A 480 -4.31 -17.00 -13.97
CA ASN A 480 -3.83 -15.64 -14.15
C ASN A 480 -2.39 -15.69 -14.65
N GLY A 481 -2.03 -14.78 -15.54
CA GLY A 481 -0.64 -14.61 -15.91
C GLY A 481 -0.35 -13.23 -16.50
N TYR A 482 0.91 -12.85 -16.46
CA TYR A 482 1.39 -11.67 -17.17
C TYR A 482 2.80 -11.86 -17.69
N TRP A 483 3.15 -10.98 -18.61
CA TRP A 483 4.50 -10.77 -19.09
C TRP A 483 4.75 -9.26 -19.21
N ASP A 484 5.79 -8.78 -18.52
CA ASP A 484 6.28 -7.42 -18.55
C ASP A 484 7.67 -7.41 -19.17
N MET A 485 7.89 -6.56 -20.17
CA MET A 485 9.21 -6.33 -20.76
C MET A 485 9.55 -4.86 -20.54
N PHE A 486 10.73 -4.59 -20.03
CA PHE A 486 11.15 -3.23 -19.69
C PHE A 486 12.61 -2.99 -20.03
N SER A 487 12.95 -1.72 -20.25
CA SER A 487 14.31 -1.27 -20.46
C SER A 487 14.56 0.05 -19.74
N PHE A 488 15.80 0.25 -19.31
CA PHE A 488 16.30 1.46 -18.67
C PHE A 488 17.35 2.08 -19.60
N PRO A 489 16.99 3.11 -20.39
CA PRO A 489 17.88 3.72 -21.38
C PRO A 489 19.12 4.41 -20.78
N TRP A 490 19.08 4.76 -19.49
CA TRP A 490 20.18 5.37 -18.74
C TRP A 490 20.61 4.53 -17.54
N LEU A 491 21.80 4.84 -17.03
CA LEU A 491 22.46 4.18 -15.91
C LEU A 491 21.62 4.27 -14.62
N LYS A 492 21.77 3.30 -13.73
CA LYS A 492 21.11 3.28 -12.41
C LYS A 492 22.14 3.13 -11.29
N PHE A 493 21.71 3.32 -10.05
CA PHE A 493 22.55 3.02 -8.90
C PHE A 493 23.00 1.55 -8.96
N ARG A 494 24.31 1.31 -8.85
CA ARG A 494 24.94 -0.02 -8.97
C ARG A 494 24.76 -0.71 -10.34
N VAL A 495 24.38 0.02 -11.38
CA VAL A 495 24.27 -0.49 -12.76
C VAL A 495 24.79 0.57 -13.73
N TYR A 496 26.01 0.38 -14.23
CA TYR A 496 26.71 1.41 -15.02
C TYR A 496 26.61 1.19 -16.53
N SER A 497 25.47 0.66 -16.99
CA SER A 497 25.09 0.62 -18.40
C SER A 497 23.57 0.66 -18.53
N PRO A 498 23.02 1.11 -19.68
CA PRO A 498 21.63 0.83 -20.02
C PRO A 498 21.36 -0.67 -19.90
N THR A 499 20.15 -1.02 -19.45
CA THR A 499 19.77 -2.41 -19.17
C THR A 499 18.39 -2.71 -19.72
N GLN A 500 18.14 -4.00 -19.96
CA GLN A 500 16.83 -4.51 -20.30
C GLN A 500 16.50 -5.68 -19.38
N GLY A 501 15.22 -5.99 -19.27
CA GLY A 501 14.76 -7.08 -18.45
C GLY A 501 13.35 -7.48 -18.80
N TRP A 502 12.96 -8.60 -18.26
CA TRP A 502 11.60 -9.09 -18.37
C TRP A 502 11.19 -9.75 -17.07
N GLU A 503 9.88 -9.80 -16.87
CA GLU A 503 9.27 -10.47 -15.75
C GLU A 503 7.98 -11.13 -16.21
N TRP A 504 7.73 -12.35 -15.75
CA TRP A 504 6.46 -13.03 -15.96
C TRP A 504 5.95 -13.67 -14.68
N LEU A 505 4.65 -13.89 -14.65
CA LEU A 505 3.98 -14.65 -13.60
C LEU A 505 2.93 -15.56 -14.20
N ALA A 506 2.81 -16.76 -13.64
CA ALA A 506 1.72 -17.68 -13.90
C ALA A 506 1.15 -18.16 -12.56
N ARG A 507 -0.17 -18.09 -12.40
CA ARG A 507 -0.90 -18.59 -11.24
C ARG A 507 -2.08 -19.43 -11.68
N VAL A 508 -2.18 -20.64 -11.14
CA VAL A 508 -3.33 -21.52 -11.31
C VAL A 508 -4.00 -21.70 -9.96
N SER A 509 -5.28 -21.35 -9.88
CA SER A 509 -6.07 -21.41 -8.65
C SER A 509 -7.24 -22.37 -8.81
N TYR A 510 -7.49 -23.15 -7.77
CA TYR A 510 -8.53 -24.16 -7.68
C TYR A 510 -9.37 -23.94 -6.43
N GLN A 511 -10.67 -23.75 -6.62
CA GLN A 511 -11.65 -23.48 -5.56
C GLN A 511 -12.93 -24.29 -5.81
N PRO A 512 -12.95 -25.59 -5.45
CA PRO A 512 -14.11 -26.45 -5.68
C PRO A 512 -15.29 -26.13 -4.75
N ARG A 513 -15.01 -25.55 -3.58
CA ARG A 513 -15.99 -25.14 -2.58
C ARG A 513 -15.46 -23.91 -1.85
N LYS A 514 -16.34 -23.18 -1.16
CA LYS A 514 -15.98 -21.93 -0.46
C LYS A 514 -14.93 -22.11 0.64
N SER A 515 -14.89 -23.29 1.26
CA SER A 515 -13.98 -23.61 2.38
C SER A 515 -12.64 -24.23 1.97
N LEU A 516 -12.32 -24.25 0.67
CA LEU A 516 -11.05 -24.78 0.18
C LEU A 516 -10.55 -23.94 -0.99
N ILE A 517 -9.36 -23.36 -0.83
CA ILE A 517 -8.65 -22.62 -1.86
C ILE A 517 -7.25 -23.21 -1.98
N ALA A 518 -6.90 -23.69 -3.17
CA ALA A 518 -5.56 -24.15 -3.49
C ALA A 518 -5.03 -23.36 -4.67
N TYR A 519 -3.75 -22.98 -4.66
CA TYR A 519 -3.13 -22.40 -5.84
C TYR A 519 -1.63 -22.69 -5.91
N PHE A 520 -1.14 -22.68 -7.14
CA PHE A 520 0.28 -22.68 -7.46
C PHE A 520 0.61 -21.40 -8.22
N GLN A 521 1.70 -20.74 -7.84
CA GLN A 521 2.18 -19.53 -8.48
C GLN A 521 3.68 -19.64 -8.74
N VAL A 522 4.12 -19.18 -9.91
CA VAL A 522 5.53 -19.00 -10.25
C VAL A 522 5.72 -17.61 -10.85
N ARG A 523 6.76 -16.93 -10.42
CA ARG A 523 7.21 -15.62 -10.92
C ARG A 523 8.66 -15.76 -11.35
N GLY A 524 8.97 -15.40 -12.60
CA GLY A 524 10.33 -15.35 -13.12
C GLY A 524 10.69 -13.93 -13.50
N GLU A 525 11.87 -13.46 -13.11
CA GLU A 525 12.44 -12.19 -13.54
C GLU A 525 13.86 -12.40 -14.08
N GLN A 526 14.23 -11.60 -15.08
CA GLN A 526 15.60 -11.47 -15.54
C GLN A 526 15.97 -10.00 -15.56
N LYS A 527 17.05 -9.66 -14.84
CA LYS A 527 17.58 -8.30 -14.75
C LYS A 527 19.10 -8.35 -14.83
N ASP A 528 19.68 -7.37 -15.52
CA ASP A 528 21.11 -7.22 -15.58
C ASP A 528 21.62 -6.46 -14.35
N ARG A 529 22.70 -6.95 -13.73
CA ARG A 529 23.43 -6.29 -12.64
C ARG A 529 24.91 -6.22 -12.97
N ASN A 530 25.63 -5.28 -12.37
CA ASN A 530 27.09 -5.30 -12.45
C ASN A 530 27.63 -6.56 -11.77
N LEU A 531 28.56 -7.24 -12.43
CA LEU A 531 29.29 -8.35 -11.83
C LEU A 531 30.17 -7.81 -10.69
N SER A 532 30.14 -8.49 -9.54
CA SER A 532 31.06 -8.23 -8.45
C SER A 532 32.49 -8.54 -8.90
N ALA A 533 33.42 -7.60 -8.71
CA ALA A 533 34.82 -7.82 -9.05
C ALA A 533 35.39 -8.98 -8.21
N THR A 534 35.86 -10.03 -8.88
CA THR A 534 36.76 -11.02 -8.25
C THR A 534 38.12 -10.37 -7.95
N GLU A 535 38.73 -10.75 -6.82
CA GLU A 535 39.89 -10.09 -6.18
C GLU A 535 41.12 -9.81 -7.08
N ASN A 536 41.21 -10.36 -8.30
CA ASN A 536 42.35 -10.22 -9.21
C ASN A 536 42.03 -9.63 -10.59
N SER A 537 40.90 -8.97 -10.78
CA SER A 537 40.51 -8.36 -12.06
C SER A 537 40.01 -6.94 -11.86
N GLN A 538 40.59 -5.98 -12.59
CA GLN A 538 40.18 -4.57 -12.63
C GLN A 538 38.65 -4.43 -12.74
N PRO A 539 38.01 -3.42 -12.11
CA PRO A 539 36.56 -3.27 -12.09
C PRO A 539 36.07 -2.85 -13.48
N LEU A 540 35.91 -3.81 -14.38
CA LEU A 540 35.18 -3.58 -15.60
C LEU A 540 33.70 -3.62 -15.23
N TYR A 541 32.97 -2.57 -15.63
CA TYR A 541 31.52 -2.44 -15.57
C TYR A 541 30.81 -3.48 -16.46
N GLN A 542 31.16 -4.75 -16.31
CA GLN A 542 30.56 -5.86 -17.02
C GLN A 542 29.22 -6.18 -16.36
N LEU A 543 28.19 -6.21 -17.18
CA LEU A 543 26.87 -6.66 -16.78
C LEU A 543 26.80 -8.19 -16.84
N GLY A 544 26.24 -8.77 -15.80
CA GLY A 544 25.80 -10.16 -15.77
C GLY A 544 24.28 -10.21 -15.67
N SER A 545 23.66 -11.11 -16.41
CA SER A 545 22.22 -11.34 -16.31
C SER A 545 21.93 -12.23 -15.11
N ILE A 546 21.06 -11.76 -14.22
CA ILE A 546 20.59 -12.52 -13.06
C ILE A 546 19.15 -12.92 -13.34
N GLN A 547 18.91 -14.22 -13.30
CA GLN A 547 17.58 -14.81 -13.39
C GLN A 547 17.14 -15.23 -12.01
N LYS A 548 15.99 -14.73 -11.57
CA LYS A 548 15.36 -15.13 -10.31
C LYS A 548 14.01 -15.75 -10.58
N VAL A 549 13.79 -16.93 -10.03
CA VAL A 549 12.51 -17.65 -10.09
C VAL A 549 12.03 -17.89 -8.67
N ASN A 550 10.86 -17.35 -8.35
CA ASN A 550 10.16 -17.60 -7.10
C ASN A 550 8.92 -18.43 -7.38
N GLY A 551 8.58 -19.36 -6.51
CA GLY A 551 7.29 -20.03 -6.58
C GLY A 551 6.69 -20.32 -5.22
N LEU A 552 5.39 -20.57 -5.25
CA LEU A 552 4.55 -20.73 -4.07
C LEU A 552 3.48 -21.77 -4.35
N LEU A 553 3.41 -22.76 -3.46
CA LEU A 553 2.27 -23.67 -3.30
C LEU A 553 1.49 -23.24 -2.06
N ASN A 554 0.18 -23.09 -2.19
CA ASN A 554 -0.68 -22.68 -1.09
C ASN A 554 -1.94 -23.55 -1.03
N LEU A 555 -2.29 -23.96 0.20
CA LEU A 555 -3.53 -24.65 0.51
C LEU A 555 -4.19 -23.98 1.72
N GLU A 556 -5.44 -23.56 1.55
CA GLU A 556 -6.27 -22.95 2.58
C GLU A 556 -7.52 -23.78 2.78
N THR A 557 -7.87 -24.02 4.04
CA THR A 557 -9.11 -24.72 4.36
C THR A 557 -9.72 -24.30 5.69
N ASP A 558 -11.03 -24.13 5.69
CA ASP A 558 -11.83 -24.08 6.93
C ASP A 558 -12.14 -25.51 7.36
N LEU A 559 -11.40 -26.02 8.34
CA LEU A 559 -11.69 -27.35 8.92
C LEU A 559 -12.99 -27.33 9.73
N SER A 560 -13.34 -26.18 10.32
CA SER A 560 -14.61 -25.95 11.01
C SER A 560 -14.95 -24.46 10.95
N LYS A 561 -16.13 -24.07 11.46
CA LYS A 561 -16.52 -22.65 11.59
C LYS A 561 -15.56 -21.82 12.45
N ASN A 562 -14.74 -22.48 13.28
CA ASN A 562 -13.90 -21.85 14.29
C ASN A 562 -12.41 -22.03 14.00
N LEU A 563 -12.03 -22.90 13.06
CA LEU A 563 -10.64 -23.25 12.78
C LEU A 563 -10.35 -23.17 11.28
N PHE A 564 -9.48 -22.24 10.93
CA PHE A 564 -8.90 -22.08 9.60
C PHE A 564 -7.43 -22.51 9.63
N LEU A 565 -7.01 -23.24 8.59
CA LEU A 565 -5.63 -23.63 8.37
C LEU A 565 -5.15 -23.14 7.00
N ARG A 566 -3.88 -22.72 6.95
CA ARG A 566 -3.18 -22.43 5.69
C ARG A 566 -1.79 -23.05 5.73
N SER A 567 -1.46 -23.80 4.68
CA SER A 567 -0.16 -24.43 4.49
C SER A 567 0.48 -23.87 3.24
N ARG A 568 1.76 -23.50 3.33
CA ARG A 568 2.51 -22.92 2.20
C ARG A 568 3.90 -23.48 2.07
N VAL A 569 4.34 -23.60 0.82
CA VAL A 569 5.73 -23.89 0.47
C VAL A 569 6.18 -22.83 -0.53
N LEU A 570 7.20 -22.05 -0.16
CA LEU A 570 7.85 -21.10 -1.05
C LEU A 570 9.20 -21.64 -1.45
N PHE A 571 9.60 -21.35 -2.68
CA PHE A 571 10.95 -21.61 -3.17
C PHE A 571 11.46 -20.42 -3.97
N SER A 572 12.77 -20.25 -3.96
CA SER A 572 13.51 -19.20 -4.66
C SER A 572 14.74 -19.83 -5.29
N SER A 573 15.02 -19.48 -6.54
CA SER A 573 16.27 -19.83 -7.23
C SER A 573 16.79 -18.57 -7.90
N VAL A 574 18.03 -18.22 -7.60
CA VAL A 574 18.75 -17.11 -8.21
C VAL A 574 19.94 -17.68 -8.95
N ASN A 575 19.97 -17.47 -10.25
CA ASN A 575 20.99 -18.00 -11.14
C ASN A 575 21.68 -16.82 -11.83
N SER A 576 23.00 -16.82 -11.79
CA SER A 576 23.87 -15.92 -12.54
C SER A 576 24.93 -16.75 -13.27
N THR A 577 25.73 -16.11 -14.12
CA THR A 577 26.88 -16.77 -14.78
C THR A 577 27.92 -17.27 -13.79
N SER A 578 28.03 -16.65 -12.61
CA SER A 578 29.06 -16.93 -11.61
C SER A 578 28.57 -17.64 -10.35
N PHE A 579 27.27 -17.66 -10.08
CA PHE A 579 26.73 -18.29 -8.87
C PHE A 579 25.30 -18.80 -9.06
N HIS A 580 24.95 -19.76 -8.21
CA HIS A 580 23.63 -20.33 -8.10
C HIS A 580 23.25 -20.33 -6.62
N SER A 581 22.07 -19.83 -6.28
CA SER A 581 21.58 -19.76 -4.90
C SER A 581 20.12 -20.19 -4.84
N LYS A 582 19.77 -21.00 -3.84
CA LYS A 582 18.41 -21.52 -3.64
C LYS A 582 17.91 -21.19 -2.23
N GLY A 583 16.59 -21.14 -2.12
CA GLY A 583 15.91 -21.01 -0.85
C GLY A 583 14.59 -21.76 -0.84
N ILE A 584 14.22 -22.30 0.31
CA ILE A 584 12.92 -22.92 0.57
C ILE A 584 12.37 -22.46 1.91
N MET A 585 11.05 -22.31 1.99
CA MET A 585 10.36 -22.03 3.24
C MET A 585 9.05 -22.80 3.29
N VAL A 586 8.77 -23.41 4.44
CA VAL A 586 7.50 -24.07 4.72
C VAL A 586 6.81 -23.31 5.83
N LEU A 587 5.55 -22.94 5.62
CA LEU A 587 4.73 -22.23 6.60
C LEU A 587 3.47 -23.03 6.93
N GLN A 588 3.12 -23.03 8.20
CA GLN A 588 1.84 -23.49 8.71
C GLN A 588 1.21 -22.37 9.54
N ASP A 589 0.06 -21.91 9.08
CA ASP A 589 -0.79 -20.91 9.73
C ASP A 589 -2.02 -21.59 10.33
N PHE A 590 -2.50 -21.03 11.44
CA PHE A 590 -3.81 -21.33 11.99
C PHE A 590 -4.51 -20.04 12.45
N LYS A 591 -5.83 -20.00 12.29
CA LYS A 591 -6.70 -19.03 12.96
C LYS A 591 -7.77 -19.79 13.71
N PHE A 592 -7.87 -19.53 15.00
CA PHE A 592 -8.86 -20.16 15.88
C PHE A 592 -9.69 -19.10 16.58
N SER A 593 -11.00 -19.14 16.41
CA SER A 593 -11.94 -18.20 17.04
C SER A 593 -12.80 -18.92 18.07
N PHE A 594 -12.79 -18.45 19.31
CA PHE A 594 -13.61 -18.99 20.39
C PHE A 594 -14.17 -17.84 21.25
N SER A 595 -15.51 -17.73 21.29
CA SER A 595 -16.20 -16.69 22.05
C SER A 595 -15.69 -15.28 21.71
N LYS A 596 -15.15 -14.55 22.69
CA LYS A 596 -14.60 -13.19 22.56
C LYS A 596 -13.10 -13.18 22.23
N THR A 597 -12.49 -14.33 22.00
CA THR A 597 -11.05 -14.49 21.80
C THR A 597 -10.77 -15.04 20.41
N LYS A 598 -9.79 -14.44 19.72
CA LYS A 598 -9.24 -14.98 18.48
C LYS A 598 -7.74 -15.19 18.61
N LEU A 599 -7.29 -16.36 18.20
CA LEU A 599 -5.89 -16.73 18.17
C LEU A 599 -5.46 -16.87 16.72
N THR A 600 -4.38 -16.20 16.35
CA THR A 600 -3.76 -16.33 15.04
C THR A 600 -2.30 -16.68 15.24
N GLY A 601 -1.84 -17.78 14.67
CA GLY A 601 -0.46 -18.21 14.81
C GLY A 601 0.13 -18.70 13.50
N ARG A 602 1.47 -18.65 13.45
CA ARG A 602 2.28 -19.15 12.34
C ARG A 602 3.52 -19.84 12.88
N ILE A 603 3.91 -20.91 12.21
CA ILE A 603 5.26 -21.48 12.29
C ILE A 603 5.82 -21.50 10.86
N ALA A 604 7.04 -21.02 10.68
CA ALA A 604 7.77 -21.00 9.43
C ALA A 604 9.17 -21.56 9.65
N VAL A 605 9.58 -22.50 8.83
CA VAL A 605 10.96 -23.01 8.75
C VAL A 605 11.52 -22.59 7.40
N PHE A 606 12.72 -22.04 7.40
CA PHE A 606 13.36 -21.52 6.19
C PHE A 606 14.82 -21.95 6.13
N ASP A 607 15.27 -22.22 4.92
CA ASP A 607 16.64 -22.56 4.57
C ASP A 607 16.96 -21.89 3.24
N THR A 608 17.90 -20.95 3.25
CA THR A 608 18.40 -20.28 2.05
C THR A 608 19.91 -20.22 2.06
N ASP A 609 20.52 -20.38 0.89
CA ASP A 609 21.98 -20.41 0.74
C ASP A 609 22.61 -19.04 1.09
N ASP A 610 21.96 -17.93 0.70
CA ASP A 610 22.46 -16.58 0.92
C ASP A 610 21.33 -15.53 0.98
N TYR A 611 21.69 -14.24 0.90
CA TYR A 611 20.76 -13.12 0.92
C TYR A 611 20.09 -12.86 -0.44
N ASP A 612 20.64 -13.36 -1.56
CA ASP A 612 20.03 -13.16 -2.87
C ASP A 612 18.81 -14.07 -3.07
N SER A 613 18.87 -15.30 -2.54
CA SER A 613 17.73 -16.24 -2.52
C SER A 613 16.74 -16.01 -1.38
N ARG A 614 16.88 -14.91 -0.62
CA ARG A 614 15.97 -14.55 0.48
C ARG A 614 14.50 -14.62 0.07
N LEU A 615 13.67 -15.07 1.02
CA LEU A 615 12.24 -15.25 0.85
C LEU A 615 11.47 -14.17 1.61
N TYR A 616 10.36 -13.73 1.03
CA TYR A 616 9.45 -12.72 1.60
C TYR A 616 8.08 -13.31 1.84
N THR A 617 7.48 -12.98 2.99
CA THR A 617 6.10 -13.38 3.28
C THR A 617 5.41 -12.31 4.12
N PHE A 618 4.14 -12.04 3.82
CA PHE A 618 3.31 -11.18 4.66
C PHE A 618 3.04 -11.87 6.00
N GLU A 619 3.22 -11.14 7.10
CA GLU A 619 2.87 -11.62 8.44
C GLU A 619 1.64 -10.91 9.00
N ASN A 620 0.72 -11.70 9.56
CA ASN A 620 -0.34 -11.14 10.37
C ASN A 620 0.29 -10.38 11.55
N ASN A 621 -0.31 -9.25 11.90
CA ASN A 621 0.18 -8.40 12.96
C ASN A 621 -0.99 -7.83 13.79
N VAL A 622 -0.62 -7.11 14.85
CA VAL A 622 -1.57 -6.29 15.60
C VAL A 622 -2.17 -5.21 14.69
N LEU A 623 -3.24 -4.57 15.15
CA LEU A 623 -3.98 -3.63 14.33
C LEU A 623 -3.11 -2.45 13.82
N TRP A 624 -3.36 -2.00 12.58
CA TRP A 624 -2.63 -0.91 11.91
C TRP A 624 -1.12 -1.10 11.84
N THR A 625 -0.64 -2.35 11.81
CA THR A 625 0.77 -2.66 11.59
C THR A 625 0.89 -3.58 10.39
N PHE A 626 1.70 -3.17 9.42
CA PHE A 626 2.04 -3.98 8.26
C PHE A 626 3.43 -4.60 8.43
N SER A 627 3.67 -5.81 7.90
CA SER A 627 4.98 -6.47 8.02
C SER A 627 5.23 -7.50 6.92
N ILE A 628 6.35 -7.34 6.21
CA ILE A 628 6.90 -8.33 5.29
C ILE A 628 8.38 -8.58 5.65
N PRO A 629 8.67 -9.47 6.60
CA PRO A 629 10.05 -9.83 6.91
C PRO A 629 10.76 -10.53 5.73
N ALA A 630 12.05 -10.24 5.59
CA ALA A 630 12.99 -10.97 4.74
C ALA A 630 13.59 -12.14 5.53
N PHE A 631 13.65 -13.32 4.93
CA PHE A 631 14.26 -14.50 5.53
C PHE A 631 15.46 -14.94 4.71
N SER A 632 16.61 -15.05 5.37
CA SER A 632 17.86 -15.49 4.76
C SER A 632 18.67 -16.32 5.76
N GLY A 633 19.31 -17.38 5.29
CA GLY A 633 20.01 -18.36 6.12
C GLY A 633 19.08 -19.48 6.58
N GLN A 634 19.41 -20.07 7.73
CA GLN A 634 18.70 -21.22 8.28
C GLN A 634 18.05 -20.88 9.62
N GLY A 635 16.76 -21.14 9.76
CA GLY A 635 16.09 -20.92 11.02
C GLY A 635 14.61 -21.23 11.07
N ILE A 636 14.04 -20.91 12.22
CA ILE A 636 12.61 -21.02 12.49
C ILE A 636 12.09 -19.65 12.94
N ARG A 637 10.93 -19.27 12.43
CA ARG A 637 10.16 -18.13 12.93
C ARG A 637 8.76 -18.56 13.29
N TYR A 638 8.28 -18.09 14.42
CA TYR A 638 6.91 -18.29 14.83
C TYR A 638 6.35 -17.04 15.49
N TYR A 639 5.03 -16.90 15.42
CA TYR A 639 4.32 -15.86 16.15
C TYR A 639 2.98 -16.38 16.66
N LEU A 640 2.50 -15.73 17.71
CA LEU A 640 1.14 -15.88 18.22
C LEU A 640 0.55 -14.49 18.46
N ILE A 641 -0.67 -14.30 17.97
CA ILE A 641 -1.48 -13.11 18.17
C ILE A 641 -2.73 -13.52 18.91
N THR A 642 -3.02 -12.82 20.00
CA THR A 642 -4.27 -12.96 20.76
C THR A 642 -5.05 -11.66 20.64
N GLU A 643 -6.24 -11.73 20.06
CA GLU A 643 -7.25 -10.67 20.08
C GLU A 643 -8.30 -11.02 21.14
N GLN A 644 -8.51 -10.11 22.09
CA GLN A 644 -9.50 -10.26 23.15
C GLN A 644 -10.49 -9.09 23.08
N LYS A 645 -11.76 -9.39 22.79
CA LYS A 645 -12.86 -8.42 22.95
C LYS A 645 -13.26 -8.40 24.43
N VAL A 646 -12.87 -7.36 25.15
CA VAL A 646 -13.20 -7.21 26.58
C VAL A 646 -14.64 -6.71 26.73
N SER A 647 -15.00 -5.71 25.92
CA SER A 647 -16.35 -5.15 25.80
C SER A 647 -16.62 -4.74 24.35
N ASP A 648 -17.80 -4.20 24.06
CA ASP A 648 -18.07 -3.63 22.73
C ASP A 648 -17.19 -2.42 22.40
N ARG A 649 -16.65 -1.76 23.44
CA ARG A 649 -15.75 -0.60 23.29
C ARG A 649 -14.28 -0.96 23.32
N ILE A 650 -13.87 -1.99 24.08
CA ILE A 650 -12.46 -2.28 24.33
C ILE A 650 -12.06 -3.60 23.66
N SER A 651 -11.07 -3.50 22.77
CA SER A 651 -10.37 -4.66 22.19
C SER A 651 -8.88 -4.58 22.55
N LEU A 652 -8.33 -5.69 23.02
CA LEU A 652 -6.91 -5.83 23.33
C LEU A 652 -6.25 -6.79 22.36
N TYR A 653 -5.04 -6.46 21.92
CA TYR A 653 -4.23 -7.31 21.06
C TYR A 653 -2.87 -7.50 21.69
N TRP A 654 -2.42 -8.75 21.68
CA TRP A 654 -1.10 -9.14 22.13
C TRP A 654 -0.45 -9.95 21.02
N ARG A 655 0.79 -9.61 20.66
CA ARG A 655 1.60 -10.39 19.74
C ARG A 655 2.95 -10.68 20.36
N ILE A 656 3.38 -11.91 20.23
CA ILE A 656 4.77 -12.32 20.46
C ILE A 656 5.25 -13.03 19.19
N SER A 657 6.44 -12.67 18.72
CA SER A 657 7.10 -13.39 17.63
C SER A 657 8.55 -13.62 17.95
N ARG A 658 9.09 -14.75 17.50
CA ARG A 658 10.51 -15.04 17.64
C ARG A 658 11.06 -15.64 16.36
N THR A 659 12.19 -15.12 15.89
CA THR A 659 13.06 -15.76 14.92
C THR A 659 14.26 -16.33 15.65
N SER A 660 14.60 -17.59 15.36
CA SER A 660 15.79 -18.26 15.89
C SER A 660 16.58 -18.80 14.71
N TYR A 661 17.81 -18.32 14.54
CA TYR A 661 18.73 -18.76 13.50
C TYR A 661 19.59 -19.92 14.01
N ALA A 662 19.89 -20.87 13.13
CA ALA A 662 20.73 -22.03 13.41
C ALA A 662 22.16 -21.90 12.83
N ASP A 663 22.35 -20.98 11.88
CA ASP A 663 23.56 -20.82 11.05
C ASP A 663 24.51 -19.71 11.53
N ARG A 664 24.13 -18.92 12.53
CA ARG A 664 24.89 -17.75 13.00
C ARG A 664 24.64 -17.47 14.49
N VAL A 665 25.55 -16.73 15.12
CA VAL A 665 25.44 -16.31 16.53
C VAL A 665 25.07 -14.82 16.67
N THR A 666 25.38 -14.03 15.64
CA THR A 666 25.08 -12.59 15.59
C THR A 666 24.15 -12.33 14.41
N ILE A 667 23.17 -11.46 14.62
CA ILE A 667 22.18 -11.09 13.60
C ILE A 667 22.16 -9.58 13.39
N SER A 668 21.67 -9.14 12.22
CA SER A 668 21.66 -7.73 11.77
C SER A 668 23.08 -7.13 11.70
N SER A 669 23.19 -5.81 11.51
CA SER A 669 24.47 -5.10 11.43
C SER A 669 24.36 -3.66 11.94
N GLY A 670 25.51 -3.02 12.20
CA GLY A 670 25.59 -1.64 12.67
C GLY A 670 24.86 -1.43 13.99
N ASN A 671 24.14 -0.32 14.14
CA ASN A 671 23.39 -0.05 15.38
C ASN A 671 22.23 -1.03 15.63
N GLN A 672 21.83 -1.82 14.63
CA GLN A 672 20.78 -2.83 14.74
C GLN A 672 21.31 -4.23 15.10
N GLU A 673 22.63 -4.42 15.16
CA GLU A 673 23.28 -5.70 15.47
C GLU A 673 22.84 -6.25 16.83
N ILE A 674 22.56 -7.55 16.91
CA ILE A 674 22.19 -8.26 18.13
C ILE A 674 23.16 -9.44 18.30
N LEU A 675 23.87 -9.48 19.44
CA LEU A 675 24.77 -10.57 19.84
C LEU A 675 23.99 -11.78 20.40
N SER A 676 23.08 -12.30 19.60
CA SER A 676 22.26 -13.49 19.89
C SER A 676 21.70 -14.03 18.57
N PRO A 677 21.58 -15.36 18.42
CA PRO A 677 20.93 -15.96 17.25
C PRO A 677 19.40 -15.78 17.25
N ASN A 678 18.86 -15.10 18.26
CA ASN A 678 17.43 -14.93 18.46
C ASN A 678 17.02 -13.46 18.38
N GLN A 679 15.85 -13.22 17.80
CA GLN A 679 15.13 -11.95 17.89
C GLN A 679 13.69 -12.22 18.30
N THR A 680 13.27 -11.63 19.41
CA THR A 680 11.94 -11.71 20.00
C THR A 680 11.31 -10.33 20.00
N ASP A 681 10.20 -10.20 19.28
CA ASP A 681 9.44 -8.97 19.18
C ASP A 681 8.08 -9.13 19.88
N THR A 682 7.71 -8.10 20.63
CA THR A 682 6.43 -8.00 21.32
C THR A 682 5.65 -6.80 20.81
N ALA A 683 4.33 -6.95 20.73
CA ALA A 683 3.43 -5.85 20.44
C ALA A 683 2.18 -5.94 21.31
N PHE A 684 1.77 -4.80 21.86
CA PHE A 684 0.51 -4.64 22.58
C PHE A 684 -0.29 -3.51 21.92
N VAL A 685 -1.58 -3.75 21.70
CA VAL A 685 -2.50 -2.72 21.21
C VAL A 685 -3.76 -2.70 22.06
N LEU A 686 -4.12 -1.50 22.51
CA LEU A 686 -5.43 -1.19 23.06
C LEU A 686 -6.20 -0.37 22.03
N ARG A 687 -7.37 -0.88 21.63
CA ARG A 687 -8.34 -0.15 20.82
C ARG A 687 -9.56 0.15 21.65
N TYR A 688 -9.92 1.43 21.73
CA TYR A 688 -11.10 1.94 22.42
C TYR A 688 -12.03 2.62 21.41
N PHE A 689 -13.26 2.12 21.26
CA PHE A 689 -14.33 2.84 20.57
C PHE A 689 -15.02 3.77 21.55
N PHE A 690 -15.30 5.00 21.11
CA PHE A 690 -15.96 5.98 21.95
C PHE A 690 -17.43 5.62 22.24
N ARG A 691 -18.06 4.80 21.39
CA ARG A 691 -19.46 4.40 21.55
C ARG A 691 -19.67 2.90 21.59
#